data_AF-A0A223KUP2-F1
#
_entry.id   AF-A0A223KUP2-F1
#
_cell.length_a   1.000
_cell.length_b   1.000
_cell.length_c   1.000
_cell.angle_alpha   90.00
_cell.angle_beta   90.00
_cell.angle_gamma   90.00
#
_symmetry.space_group_name_H-M   'P 1'
#
loop_
_entity.id
_entity.type
_entity.pdbx_description
1 polymer ?
#
loop_
_entity_poly.entity_id
_entity_poly.type
_entity_poly.pdbx_seq_one_letter_code
_entity_poly.pdbx_strand_id
1 'polypeptide(L)'
;MNLVLKRSRKLLTITLVFLMLFSSLLSSIGVNLASAEEVNNEETVQLKVLHTNDLHAKINDFGKIAAYINSERENATHSLYLDAGDIFSGNPVVDLQYGVPIVDLLNDMGLQAMAIGNHDFDYGQEETVNRIAQSNFHWLSANTVVNDTPVEDFPQPEPFHIFDVNGITVGVLAVTETPPSTAPANVVGIEFNDPIETIKEYRYLKEEVDVLIGLTHHGYSEDIRLAEQVDFLDVIIGGHSHTVLSSPRVVNGTPIVQTGGNAENVGNLTLSIDPETKSVVEVNGHLQRVSELTEIDEAIQAKVDAYNSEMDGLLGRVIGSTETGLNRSGNGDTSLGNFWTDAMRHFTSSDIAFTNGGGIRANIAAGDITVEDIYTIEPFANEIMKIEMTGAAIKDVIEYSYTRQDRNRIDLQSSGLSYTIVTNNTGRYITAELLLNGQPIEDDETYIVAVGDYIGTGGSGYNFVGNVLEAKSGFMTEAMINYAEHLTEEGQKINYTNNERIFIRVSNEAPIDGEVIGSTERGLSSANNSLGDSGLGNLYTDAVRAATDAELGMLNSSSVIGTIPAGPITDRQIEFLDQFGNVIVVAKTTVDRLKEIILEQSTYHNGVDVQVSGFHYELVKENGKFVDVIMTDEEGQPLDTTREYTVAYNDYMHGRAFYNVGNEVIIENGGPVWESVIDYVRNHDGPIDYVEGSRITISGETTPPTPGLPDGVITVAEAIANNSGTKTVQGYIIGTTGTTGSVGNGDLTAPFTIATNILLADNPNETDMSKAIPVQLPNTNIRTVLNLVDNPNNLGQLVRITGTLNPYFSVPGLRSANAYEFVQEEEEELTIQEARELAQGTTVTVKGIATTNAGAWGAKGFYIQDETAGIYVYQFDIDVKAGDEVTLTGTLGNFNGELQVSNPTNLQIMSEGNDIPEAIVISPATINADNEGQLVKIEEVTISNIKKADNFGTTEFTATKDGESILVRVDNRTGLHYDDFAFNEGDIVTVTGVSSQFRGTPQLKPRHAEDIVLVQPVVPVEASVHFVNNNGEEVVALQRKTDVDVQVNLENNVRVEQTVNVAVQLVDKHGRVKHSTQEEVVVAEQSLVVYSTSLQVPANHVGQRYTLTVTVENEQGEQLTQSVIK
;
A
#
# COMPACT_ATOMS: atom_id res chain seq x y z
N MET A 1 35.33 24.66 60.54
CA MET A 1 35.54 23.22 60.31
C MET A 1 34.50 22.33 61.02
N ASN A 2 33.20 22.68 60.94
CA ASN A 2 32.08 21.88 61.49
C ASN A 2 30.82 21.92 60.61
N LEU A 3 30.91 22.43 59.37
CA LEU A 3 29.81 22.43 58.40
C LEU A 3 29.98 21.45 57.22
N VAL A 4 31.19 20.93 56.99
CA VAL A 4 31.48 20.01 55.86
C VAL A 4 31.23 18.53 56.23
N LEU A 5 31.17 18.19 57.52
CA LEU A 5 30.94 16.81 58.00
C LEU A 5 29.45 16.41 58.14
N LYS A 6 28.50 17.33 57.90
CA LYS A 6 27.06 17.06 58.04
C LYS A 6 26.34 16.73 56.73
N ARG A 7 26.90 17.05 55.57
CA ARG A 7 26.30 16.72 54.26
C ARG A 7 26.68 15.34 53.71
N SER A 8 27.83 14.78 54.07
CA SER A 8 28.27 13.45 53.60
C SER A 8 27.56 12.27 54.29
N ARG A 9 26.93 12.47 55.46
CA ARG A 9 26.18 11.41 56.17
C ARG A 9 24.74 11.22 55.70
N LYS A 10 24.12 12.23 55.07
CA LYS A 10 22.75 12.10 54.54
C LYS A 10 22.71 11.37 53.19
N LEU A 11 23.72 11.55 52.34
CA LEU A 11 23.77 10.87 51.05
C LEU A 11 24.04 9.36 51.21
N LEU A 12 24.96 8.97 52.11
CA LEU A 12 25.30 7.56 52.36
C LEU A 12 24.15 6.76 53.01
N THR A 13 23.26 7.43 53.75
CA THR A 13 22.10 6.76 54.39
C THR A 13 20.96 6.54 53.39
N ILE A 14 20.80 7.41 52.39
CA ILE A 14 19.78 7.26 51.35
C ILE A 14 20.18 6.14 50.37
N THR A 15 21.47 6.02 50.03
CA THR A 15 21.95 4.93 49.16
C THR A 15 21.86 3.55 49.83
N LEU A 16 22.09 3.44 51.15
CA LEU A 16 21.95 2.15 51.86
C LEU A 16 20.49 1.71 52.05
N VAL A 17 19.55 2.63 52.24
CA VAL A 17 18.12 2.29 52.36
C VAL A 17 17.55 1.87 51.01
N PHE A 18 18.01 2.48 49.91
CA PHE A 18 17.63 2.05 48.56
C PHE A 18 18.18 0.66 48.22
N LEU A 19 19.43 0.35 48.58
CA LEU A 19 20.00 -1.00 48.37
C LEU A 19 19.34 -2.09 49.23
N MET A 20 18.90 -1.77 50.46
CA MET A 20 18.21 -2.75 51.31
C MET A 20 16.78 -3.02 50.86
N LEU A 21 16.05 -2.00 50.35
CA LEU A 21 14.71 -2.18 49.82
C LEU A 21 14.71 -2.97 48.49
N PHE A 22 15.72 -2.76 47.64
CA PHE A 22 15.86 -3.52 46.38
C PHE A 22 16.23 -5.00 46.61
N SER A 23 16.98 -5.30 47.68
CA SER A 23 17.33 -6.69 48.03
C SER A 23 16.17 -7.52 48.61
N SER A 24 15.07 -6.87 49.03
CA SER A 24 13.92 -7.55 49.64
C SER A 24 12.78 -7.92 48.69
N LEU A 25 12.80 -7.43 47.43
CA LEU A 25 11.81 -7.80 46.41
C LEU A 25 12.19 -9.03 45.58
N LEU A 26 13.42 -9.53 45.68
CA LEU A 26 13.93 -10.69 44.91
C LEU A 26 13.84 -12.02 45.68
N SER A 27 13.17 -12.05 46.84
CA SER A 27 13.15 -13.23 47.73
C SER A 27 11.82 -13.99 47.80
N SER A 28 10.84 -13.72 46.93
CA SER A 28 9.52 -14.37 47.03
C SER A 28 8.90 -14.82 45.71
N ILE A 29 9.70 -15.38 44.80
CA ILE A 29 9.21 -16.29 43.74
C ILE A 29 10.12 -17.52 43.74
N GLY A 30 9.75 -18.50 44.56
CA GLY A 30 10.31 -19.85 44.48
C GLY A 30 9.56 -20.64 43.44
N VAL A 31 10.20 -20.94 42.31
CA VAL A 31 9.79 -21.98 41.37
C VAL A 31 10.93 -22.99 41.31
N ASN A 32 10.58 -24.27 41.43
CA ASN A 32 11.49 -25.41 41.42
C ASN A 32 12.30 -25.46 40.13
N LEU A 33 13.61 -25.20 40.21
CA LEU A 33 14.57 -25.64 39.20
C LEU A 33 14.94 -27.11 39.50
N ALA A 34 14.25 -28.00 38.79
CA ALA A 34 14.86 -29.27 38.41
C ALA A 34 16.02 -28.96 37.44
N SER A 35 17.07 -29.77 37.54
CA SER A 35 18.31 -29.67 36.75
C SER A 35 18.07 -29.43 35.26
N ALA A 36 18.41 -28.24 34.78
CA ALA A 36 18.79 -28.04 33.39
C ALA A 36 20.33 -28.11 33.34
N GLU A 37 20.83 -29.01 32.51
CA GLU A 37 22.25 -29.12 32.18
C GLU A 37 22.76 -27.77 31.68
N GLU A 38 23.95 -27.37 32.14
CA GLU A 38 24.72 -26.30 31.50
C GLU A 38 25.00 -26.72 30.05
N VAL A 39 24.26 -26.16 29.10
CA VAL A 39 24.64 -26.23 27.68
C VAL A 39 25.83 -25.30 27.51
N ASN A 40 26.96 -25.90 27.16
CA ASN A 40 28.17 -25.20 26.73
C ASN A 40 27.81 -24.24 25.59
N ASN A 41 28.18 -22.97 25.74
CA ASN A 41 28.10 -21.99 24.66
C ASN A 41 29.33 -22.22 23.75
N GLU A 42 29.25 -23.22 22.86
CA GLU A 42 30.15 -23.30 21.71
C GLU A 42 29.60 -22.41 20.59
N GLU A 43 30.48 -21.68 19.88
CA GLU A 43 30.10 -20.84 18.74
C GLU A 43 29.47 -21.72 17.64
N THR A 44 28.18 -21.50 17.33
CA THR A 44 27.47 -22.15 16.22
C THR A 44 28.06 -21.73 14.88
N VAL A 45 28.04 -22.62 13.89
CA VAL A 45 28.40 -22.27 12.50
C VAL A 45 27.20 -21.62 11.81
N GLN A 46 27.40 -20.49 11.14
CA GLN A 46 26.33 -19.72 10.51
C GLN A 46 26.31 -19.95 9.01
N LEU A 47 25.21 -20.49 8.47
CA LEU A 47 24.95 -20.58 7.04
C LEU A 47 23.98 -19.46 6.62
N LYS A 48 24.43 -18.57 5.74
CA LYS A 48 23.58 -17.54 5.14
C LYS A 48 22.91 -18.08 3.88
N VAL A 49 21.60 -17.94 3.77
CA VAL A 49 20.85 -18.28 2.56
C VAL A 49 20.11 -17.05 2.09
N LEU A 50 20.60 -16.46 1.02
CA LEU A 50 19.91 -15.41 0.30
C LEU A 50 18.92 -16.06 -0.65
N HIS A 51 17.73 -15.51 -0.78
CA HIS A 51 16.76 -16.06 -1.72
C HIS A 51 15.83 -15.03 -2.33
N THR A 52 15.32 -15.38 -3.50
CA THR A 52 14.25 -14.69 -4.22
C THR A 52 13.20 -15.69 -4.68
N ASN A 53 12.05 -15.21 -5.11
CA ASN A 53 11.02 -15.99 -5.80
C ASN A 53 10.16 -15.04 -6.63
N ASP A 54 9.50 -15.55 -7.67
CA ASP A 54 8.54 -14.83 -8.50
C ASP A 54 9.12 -13.50 -9.04
N LEU A 55 10.35 -13.55 -9.59
CA LEU A 55 11.05 -12.37 -10.11
C LEU A 55 10.32 -11.75 -11.31
N HIS A 56 9.55 -12.56 -12.07
CA HIS A 56 8.69 -12.10 -13.16
C HIS A 56 9.37 -11.14 -14.13
N ALA A 57 10.57 -11.53 -14.57
CA ALA A 57 11.35 -10.78 -15.54
C ALA A 57 11.74 -9.34 -15.11
N LYS A 58 11.57 -8.95 -13.84
CA LYS A 58 11.98 -7.62 -13.36
C LYS A 58 13.50 -7.55 -13.22
N ILE A 59 14.13 -6.68 -14.00
CA ILE A 59 15.61 -6.54 -14.03
C ILE A 59 16.12 -5.16 -13.58
N ASN A 60 15.25 -4.14 -13.48
CA ASN A 60 15.69 -2.74 -13.35
C ASN A 60 16.49 -2.42 -12.08
N ASP A 61 16.28 -3.14 -10.98
CA ASP A 61 17.03 -2.97 -9.73
C ASP A 61 18.07 -4.09 -9.49
N PHE A 62 18.39 -4.90 -10.51
CA PHE A 62 19.36 -5.99 -10.34
C PHE A 62 20.76 -5.51 -9.97
N GLY A 63 21.16 -4.29 -10.37
CA GLY A 63 22.41 -3.68 -9.89
C GLY A 63 22.44 -3.55 -8.37
N LYS A 64 21.34 -3.11 -7.74
CA LYS A 64 21.22 -3.01 -6.28
C LYS A 64 21.16 -4.37 -5.61
N ILE A 65 20.35 -5.27 -6.15
CA ILE A 65 20.21 -6.63 -5.64
C ILE A 65 21.57 -7.34 -5.66
N ALA A 66 22.32 -7.22 -6.75
CA ALA A 66 23.64 -7.78 -6.89
C ALA A 66 24.63 -7.22 -5.86
N ALA A 67 24.66 -5.89 -5.66
CA ALA A 67 25.51 -5.27 -4.65
C ALA A 67 25.20 -5.78 -3.24
N TYR A 68 23.92 -5.88 -2.90
CA TYR A 68 23.48 -6.41 -1.60
C TYR A 68 23.88 -7.88 -1.43
N ILE A 69 23.59 -8.73 -2.42
CA ILE A 69 23.96 -10.15 -2.39
C ILE A 69 25.47 -10.31 -2.25
N ASN A 70 26.26 -9.53 -2.98
CA ASN A 70 27.72 -9.56 -2.91
C ASN A 70 28.23 -9.13 -1.53
N SER A 71 27.70 -8.05 -0.96
CA SER A 71 28.02 -7.60 0.40
C SER A 71 27.70 -8.66 1.45
N GLU A 72 26.54 -9.28 1.38
CA GLU A 72 26.12 -10.32 2.32
C GLU A 72 26.99 -11.58 2.21
N ARG A 73 27.40 -11.94 1.00
CA ARG A 73 28.34 -13.05 0.74
C ARG A 73 29.74 -12.75 1.24
N GLU A 74 30.27 -11.55 1.02
CA GLU A 74 31.61 -11.15 1.50
C GLU A 74 31.69 -11.16 3.03
N ASN A 75 30.58 -10.88 3.70
CA ASN A 75 30.46 -10.90 5.16
C ASN A 75 30.11 -12.29 5.72
N ALA A 76 29.93 -13.31 4.88
CA ALA A 76 29.60 -14.67 5.29
C ALA A 76 30.72 -15.66 4.95
N THR A 77 30.99 -16.59 5.86
CA THR A 77 31.90 -17.72 5.59
C THR A 77 31.19 -18.84 4.82
N HIS A 78 29.87 -18.95 4.97
CA HIS A 78 29.03 -19.95 4.35
C HIS A 78 27.81 -19.25 3.77
N SER A 79 27.67 -19.23 2.44
CA SER A 79 26.56 -18.54 1.78
C SER A 79 26.01 -19.31 0.58
N LEU A 80 24.69 -19.29 0.41
CA LEU A 80 23.98 -19.70 -0.79
C LEU A 80 23.09 -18.57 -1.31
N TYR A 81 22.87 -18.53 -2.63
CA TYR A 81 21.79 -17.77 -3.26
C TYR A 81 20.90 -18.70 -4.09
N LEU A 82 19.62 -18.75 -3.72
CA LEU A 82 18.61 -19.64 -4.28
C LEU A 82 17.42 -18.84 -4.82
N ASP A 83 16.72 -19.36 -5.81
CA ASP A 83 15.48 -18.75 -6.32
C ASP A 83 14.34 -19.78 -6.35
N ALA A 84 13.17 -19.45 -5.85
CA ALA A 84 12.06 -20.40 -5.77
C ALA A 84 11.21 -20.49 -7.05
N GLY A 85 11.66 -20.00 -8.20
CA GLY A 85 11.01 -20.16 -9.50
C GLY A 85 10.21 -18.93 -9.96
N ASP A 86 9.68 -19.02 -11.19
CA ASP A 86 9.01 -17.93 -11.93
C ASP A 86 9.93 -16.73 -12.16
N ILE A 87 11.08 -16.99 -12.78
CA ILE A 87 11.99 -15.92 -13.20
C ILE A 87 11.51 -15.25 -14.49
N PHE A 88 10.65 -15.90 -15.28
CA PHE A 88 10.13 -15.39 -16.54
C PHE A 88 8.76 -14.70 -16.43
N SER A 89 8.38 -14.03 -17.52
CA SER A 89 7.07 -13.39 -17.77
C SER A 89 6.74 -12.20 -16.86
N GLY A 90 6.73 -10.98 -17.42
CA GLY A 90 6.26 -9.78 -16.70
C GLY A 90 7.00 -8.48 -17.06
N ASN A 91 7.94 -8.52 -17.98
CA ASN A 91 8.70 -7.37 -18.45
C ASN A 91 9.06 -7.53 -19.93
N PRO A 92 8.56 -6.66 -20.83
CA PRO A 92 8.80 -6.75 -22.26
C PRO A 92 10.28 -6.84 -22.67
N VAL A 93 11.18 -6.20 -21.92
CA VAL A 93 12.62 -6.21 -22.23
C VAL A 93 13.18 -7.63 -22.18
N VAL A 94 12.68 -8.46 -21.28
CA VAL A 94 13.09 -9.85 -21.10
C VAL A 94 12.22 -10.78 -21.94
N ASP A 95 10.90 -10.55 -21.96
CA ASP A 95 9.92 -11.42 -22.59
C ASP A 95 10.10 -11.48 -24.11
N LEU A 96 10.33 -10.33 -24.76
CA LEU A 96 10.59 -10.28 -26.20
C LEU A 96 11.96 -10.85 -26.61
N GLN A 97 12.82 -11.11 -25.62
CA GLN A 97 14.10 -11.79 -25.77
C GLN A 97 14.07 -13.20 -25.17
N TYR A 98 12.87 -13.74 -24.93
CA TYR A 98 12.64 -15.11 -24.46
C TYR A 98 13.44 -15.49 -23.20
N GLY A 99 13.61 -14.55 -22.27
CA GLY A 99 14.29 -14.80 -20.99
C GLY A 99 15.81 -14.66 -21.01
N VAL A 100 16.44 -14.36 -22.16
CA VAL A 100 17.90 -14.21 -22.25
C VAL A 100 18.47 -13.21 -21.24
N PRO A 101 17.92 -11.98 -21.09
CA PRO A 101 18.50 -10.98 -20.20
C PRO A 101 18.54 -11.41 -18.73
N ILE A 102 17.45 -11.96 -18.21
CA ILE A 102 17.39 -12.32 -16.79
C ILE A 102 18.30 -13.51 -16.47
N VAL A 103 18.40 -14.51 -17.35
CA VAL A 103 19.35 -15.63 -17.15
C VAL A 103 20.80 -15.15 -17.21
N ASP A 104 21.13 -14.24 -18.14
CA ASP A 104 22.48 -13.64 -18.22
C ASP A 104 22.83 -12.86 -16.96
N LEU A 105 21.90 -12.08 -16.41
CA LEU A 105 22.12 -11.34 -15.18
C LEU A 105 22.22 -12.27 -13.96
N LEU A 106 21.34 -13.28 -13.82
CA LEU A 106 21.38 -14.23 -12.71
C LEU A 106 22.65 -15.09 -12.69
N ASN A 107 23.19 -15.40 -13.88
CA ASN A 107 24.50 -16.03 -14.02
C ASN A 107 25.61 -15.17 -13.40
N ASP A 108 25.64 -13.87 -13.70
CA ASP A 108 26.66 -12.95 -13.19
C ASP A 108 26.46 -12.61 -11.71
N MET A 109 25.20 -12.59 -11.24
CA MET A 109 24.85 -12.47 -9.83
C MET A 109 25.17 -13.76 -9.04
N GLY A 110 25.61 -14.82 -9.71
CA GLY A 110 26.02 -16.07 -9.10
C GLY A 110 24.88 -16.80 -8.41
N LEU A 111 23.67 -16.81 -9.00
CA LEU A 111 22.62 -17.74 -8.58
C LEU A 111 23.18 -19.18 -8.58
N GLN A 112 22.79 -20.02 -7.63
CA GLN A 112 23.36 -21.38 -7.51
C GLN A 112 22.36 -22.47 -7.87
N ALA A 113 21.10 -22.30 -7.47
CA ALA A 113 20.01 -23.16 -7.89
C ALA A 113 18.69 -22.39 -7.88
N MET A 114 17.77 -22.84 -8.73
CA MET A 114 16.38 -22.43 -8.69
C MET A 114 15.44 -23.64 -8.73
N ALA A 115 14.27 -23.51 -8.11
CA ALA A 115 13.15 -24.37 -8.45
C ALA A 115 12.59 -23.96 -9.82
N ILE A 116 12.08 -24.92 -10.58
CA ILE A 116 11.33 -24.61 -11.80
C ILE A 116 9.91 -24.18 -11.40
N GLY A 117 9.49 -22.99 -11.81
CA GLY A 117 8.14 -22.47 -11.66
C GLY A 117 7.26 -22.72 -12.89
N ASN A 118 6.01 -22.25 -12.83
CA ASN A 118 5.07 -22.38 -13.94
C ASN A 118 5.42 -21.47 -15.13
N HIS A 119 5.81 -20.22 -14.88
CA HIS A 119 6.12 -19.25 -15.92
C HIS A 119 7.44 -19.54 -16.64
N ASP A 120 8.27 -20.40 -16.07
CA ASP A 120 9.51 -20.84 -16.69
C ASP A 120 9.28 -21.68 -17.97
N PHE A 121 8.03 -22.08 -18.24
CA PHE A 121 7.58 -22.76 -19.46
C PHE A 121 6.86 -21.85 -20.46
N ASP A 122 6.62 -20.56 -20.16
CA ASP A 122 5.73 -19.73 -20.97
C ASP A 122 6.23 -19.48 -22.40
N TYR A 123 7.55 -19.39 -22.58
CA TYR A 123 8.17 -19.25 -23.89
C TYR A 123 8.25 -20.58 -24.68
N GLY A 124 7.71 -21.67 -24.12
CA GLY A 124 7.71 -23.01 -24.71
C GLY A 124 8.99 -23.82 -24.42
N GLN A 125 8.93 -25.13 -24.70
CA GLN A 125 10.01 -26.08 -24.35
C GLN A 125 11.35 -25.73 -24.99
N GLU A 126 11.35 -25.25 -26.25
CA GLU A 126 12.59 -24.89 -26.95
C GLU A 126 13.34 -23.80 -26.19
N GLU A 127 12.64 -22.74 -25.80
CA GLU A 127 13.26 -21.64 -25.08
C GLU A 127 13.63 -22.04 -23.65
N THR A 128 12.80 -22.80 -22.94
CA THR A 128 13.18 -23.33 -21.61
C THR A 128 14.46 -24.17 -21.70
N VAL A 129 14.61 -25.04 -22.71
CA VAL A 129 15.84 -25.82 -22.94
C VAL A 129 17.03 -24.91 -23.23
N ASN A 130 16.85 -23.89 -24.07
CA ASN A 130 17.89 -22.92 -24.38
C ASN A 130 18.33 -22.13 -23.14
N ARG A 131 17.39 -21.77 -22.25
CA ARG A 131 17.66 -21.06 -21.00
C ARG A 131 18.35 -21.96 -19.98
N ILE A 132 17.94 -23.22 -19.83
CA ILE A 132 18.65 -24.23 -19.03
C ILE A 132 20.10 -24.38 -19.53
N ALA A 133 20.32 -24.45 -20.84
CA ALA A 133 21.66 -24.57 -21.41
C ALA A 133 22.52 -23.29 -21.26
N GLN A 134 21.89 -22.13 -21.09
CA GLN A 134 22.55 -20.84 -20.84
C GLN A 134 22.93 -20.67 -19.36
N SER A 135 22.23 -21.32 -18.44
CA SER A 135 22.44 -21.18 -17.00
C SER A 135 23.73 -21.83 -16.50
N ASN A 136 24.42 -21.13 -15.59
CA ASN A 136 25.52 -21.66 -14.78
C ASN A 136 25.03 -22.18 -13.41
N PHE A 137 23.72 -22.25 -13.22
CA PHE A 137 23.02 -22.66 -12.00
C PHE A 137 22.05 -23.81 -12.25
N HIS A 138 21.69 -24.54 -11.20
CA HIS A 138 20.85 -25.72 -11.30
C HIS A 138 19.37 -25.37 -11.43
N TRP A 139 18.67 -25.99 -12.38
CA TRP A 139 17.21 -25.96 -12.50
C TRP A 139 16.66 -27.25 -11.89
N LEU A 140 15.98 -27.13 -10.74
CA LEU A 140 15.61 -28.26 -9.91
C LEU A 140 14.09 -28.48 -9.90
N SER A 141 13.67 -29.74 -10.02
CA SER A 141 12.28 -30.16 -9.80
C SER A 141 12.17 -31.68 -9.64
N ALA A 142 11.89 -32.14 -8.43
CA ALA A 142 11.82 -33.57 -8.10
C ALA A 142 10.55 -34.24 -8.59
N ASN A 143 9.45 -33.49 -8.70
CA ASN A 143 8.16 -34.03 -9.13
C ASN A 143 7.93 -33.91 -10.64
N THR A 144 8.88 -33.36 -11.40
CA THR A 144 8.80 -33.30 -12.87
C THR A 144 9.35 -34.57 -13.50
N VAL A 145 8.59 -35.20 -14.39
CA VAL A 145 8.98 -36.40 -15.15
C VAL A 145 8.86 -36.12 -16.64
N VAL A 146 10.00 -36.17 -17.36
CA VAL A 146 10.02 -36.02 -18.81
C VAL A 146 9.88 -37.40 -19.46
N ASN A 147 8.82 -37.60 -20.24
CA ASN A 147 8.54 -38.87 -20.90
C ASN A 147 9.32 -39.03 -22.23
N ASP A 148 9.04 -40.08 -23.00
CA ASP A 148 9.64 -40.31 -24.33
C ASP A 148 9.01 -39.46 -25.46
N THR A 149 8.08 -38.55 -25.13
CA THR A 149 7.31 -37.76 -26.10
C THR A 149 7.28 -36.23 -25.87
N PRO A 150 8.32 -35.58 -25.30
CA PRO A 150 8.36 -34.12 -25.26
C PRO A 150 8.44 -33.55 -26.69
N VAL A 151 8.05 -32.29 -26.84
CA VAL A 151 8.08 -31.59 -28.14
C VAL A 151 9.54 -31.32 -28.55
N GLU A 152 10.37 -31.00 -27.57
CA GLU A 152 11.82 -30.82 -27.70
C GLU A 152 12.60 -31.84 -26.87
N ASP A 153 13.91 -31.93 -27.04
CA ASP A 153 14.79 -32.78 -26.22
C ASP A 153 14.98 -32.18 -24.81
N PHE A 154 13.88 -32.11 -24.06
CA PHE A 154 13.82 -31.48 -22.75
C PHE A 154 14.60 -32.34 -21.73
N PRO A 155 15.64 -31.79 -21.06
CA PRO A 155 16.42 -32.57 -20.11
C PRO A 155 15.58 -32.87 -18.87
N GLN A 156 15.65 -34.11 -18.38
CA GLN A 156 15.07 -34.47 -17.08
C GLN A 156 15.68 -33.58 -15.99
N PRO A 157 14.89 -32.73 -15.29
CA PRO A 157 15.42 -31.88 -14.22
C PRO A 157 16.02 -32.72 -13.09
N GLU A 158 17.09 -32.19 -12.47
CA GLU A 158 17.63 -32.79 -11.25
C GLU A 158 16.62 -32.60 -10.11
N PRO A 159 16.35 -33.61 -9.27
CA PRO A 159 15.39 -33.47 -8.19
C PRO A 159 15.91 -32.55 -7.07
N PHE A 160 17.22 -32.61 -6.82
CA PHE A 160 17.92 -31.86 -5.79
C PHE A 160 19.38 -31.68 -6.19
N HIS A 161 20.06 -30.73 -5.52
CA HIS A 161 21.50 -30.60 -5.57
C HIS A 161 22.10 -30.55 -4.16
N ILE A 162 23.28 -31.14 -3.95
CA ILE A 162 24.00 -31.08 -2.67
C ILE A 162 25.23 -30.20 -2.84
N PHE A 163 25.24 -29.05 -2.16
CA PHE A 163 26.35 -28.11 -2.14
C PHE A 163 27.29 -28.42 -0.98
N ASP A 164 28.62 -28.39 -1.23
CA ASP A 164 29.63 -28.29 -0.17
C ASP A 164 29.99 -26.81 0.02
N VAL A 165 29.42 -26.21 1.05
CA VAL A 165 29.70 -24.84 1.44
C VAL A 165 30.77 -24.91 2.53
N ASN A 166 32.05 -24.84 2.15
CA ASN A 166 33.19 -24.80 3.08
C ASN A 166 33.12 -25.85 4.23
N GLY A 167 32.74 -27.09 3.91
CA GLY A 167 32.65 -28.21 4.85
C GLY A 167 31.29 -28.41 5.51
N ILE A 168 30.26 -27.68 5.07
CA ILE A 168 28.84 -27.94 5.39
C ILE A 168 28.16 -28.42 4.12
N THR A 169 27.53 -29.59 4.20
CA THR A 169 26.72 -30.16 3.12
C THR A 169 25.29 -29.64 3.20
N VAL A 170 24.84 -28.97 2.13
CA VAL A 170 23.50 -28.39 2.04
C VAL A 170 22.76 -29.02 0.87
N GLY A 171 21.75 -29.83 1.16
CA GLY A 171 20.83 -30.36 0.16
C GLY A 171 19.72 -29.35 -0.14
N VAL A 172 19.50 -29.06 -1.42
CA VAL A 172 18.40 -28.23 -1.92
C VAL A 172 17.49 -29.12 -2.75
N LEU A 173 16.33 -29.49 -2.23
CA LEU A 173 15.32 -30.34 -2.86
C LEU A 173 14.18 -29.46 -3.38
N ALA A 174 13.85 -29.56 -4.67
CA ALA A 174 12.86 -28.66 -5.27
C ALA A 174 11.63 -29.38 -5.81
N VAL A 175 10.49 -28.68 -5.86
CA VAL A 175 9.24 -29.16 -6.46
C VAL A 175 8.48 -28.01 -7.14
N THR A 176 7.68 -28.36 -8.15
CA THR A 176 6.88 -27.45 -8.99
C THR A 176 5.38 -27.72 -8.77
N GLU A 177 4.52 -26.72 -8.92
CA GLU A 177 3.05 -26.83 -8.91
C GLU A 177 2.56 -27.97 -9.84
N THR A 178 1.50 -28.69 -9.45
CA THR A 178 0.87 -29.72 -10.31
C THR A 178 -0.64 -29.50 -10.52
N PRO A 179 -1.11 -29.39 -11.78
CA PRO A 179 -0.32 -29.06 -12.97
C PRO A 179 0.22 -27.62 -12.86
N PRO A 180 1.34 -27.27 -13.51
CA PRO A 180 1.82 -25.90 -13.52
C PRO A 180 0.85 -24.98 -14.26
N SER A 181 0.70 -23.76 -13.75
CA SER A 181 -0.13 -22.69 -14.32
C SER A 181 0.40 -22.07 -15.62
N THR A 182 0.79 -22.90 -16.60
CA THR A 182 1.24 -22.51 -17.95
C THR A 182 0.36 -23.10 -19.04
N ALA A 183 0.58 -22.73 -20.31
CA ALA A 183 -0.19 -23.29 -21.43
C ALA A 183 0.05 -24.81 -21.54
N PRO A 184 -0.99 -25.66 -21.63
CA PRO A 184 -0.81 -27.11 -21.75
C PRO A 184 0.06 -27.53 -22.94
N ALA A 185 0.07 -26.73 -24.01
CA ALA A 185 0.93 -26.93 -25.18
C ALA A 185 2.44 -26.84 -24.84
N ASN A 186 2.81 -26.06 -23.81
CA ASN A 186 4.21 -25.84 -23.42
C ASN A 186 4.78 -27.00 -22.60
N VAL A 187 3.94 -27.86 -22.03
CA VAL A 187 4.36 -28.99 -21.18
C VAL A 187 3.99 -30.36 -21.77
N VAL A 188 3.68 -30.42 -23.06
CA VAL A 188 3.41 -31.70 -23.75
C VAL A 188 4.57 -32.67 -23.56
N GLY A 189 4.28 -33.87 -23.04
CA GLY A 189 5.28 -34.90 -22.76
C GLY A 189 6.02 -34.76 -21.43
N ILE A 190 5.64 -33.79 -20.60
CA ILE A 190 6.17 -33.57 -19.25
C ILE A 190 5.04 -33.78 -18.24
N GLU A 191 5.25 -34.64 -17.25
CA GLU A 191 4.29 -34.96 -16.18
C GLU A 191 4.76 -34.39 -14.84
N PHE A 192 3.82 -33.98 -14.01
CA PHE A 192 4.09 -33.40 -12.69
C PHE A 192 3.39 -34.23 -11.61
N ASN A 193 4.17 -34.96 -10.81
CA ASN A 193 3.66 -35.75 -9.69
C ASN A 193 3.24 -34.85 -8.51
N ASP A 194 2.51 -35.42 -7.54
CA ASP A 194 2.15 -34.71 -6.30
C ASP A 194 3.42 -34.24 -5.56
N PRO A 195 3.58 -32.93 -5.28
CA PRO A 195 4.79 -32.39 -4.67
C PRO A 195 5.08 -32.97 -3.29
N ILE A 196 4.05 -33.12 -2.44
CA ILE A 196 4.19 -33.53 -1.05
C ILE A 196 4.54 -35.02 -0.97
N GLU A 197 3.85 -35.86 -1.73
CA GLU A 197 4.18 -37.28 -1.82
C GLU A 197 5.58 -37.49 -2.41
N THR A 198 5.97 -36.69 -3.41
CA THR A 198 7.33 -36.73 -3.97
C THR A 198 8.37 -36.37 -2.92
N ILE A 199 8.21 -35.27 -2.17
CA ILE A 199 9.18 -34.87 -1.13
C ILE A 199 9.38 -35.98 -0.09
N LYS A 200 8.31 -36.68 0.32
CA LYS A 200 8.40 -37.80 1.28
C LYS A 200 9.33 -38.91 0.79
N GLU A 201 9.44 -39.15 -0.52
CA GLU A 201 10.36 -40.15 -1.09
C GLU A 201 11.84 -39.79 -0.87
N TYR A 202 12.15 -38.49 -0.76
CA TYR A 202 13.50 -37.97 -0.56
C TYR A 202 13.89 -37.79 0.91
N ARG A 203 13.11 -38.33 1.87
CA ARG A 203 13.42 -38.26 3.31
C ARG A 203 14.84 -38.72 3.67
N TYR A 204 15.40 -39.67 2.91
CA TYR A 204 16.74 -40.19 3.14
C TYR A 204 17.83 -39.11 3.05
N LEU A 205 17.59 -38.01 2.30
CA LEU A 205 18.54 -36.91 2.17
C LEU A 205 18.86 -36.26 3.52
N LYS A 206 17.93 -36.25 4.48
CA LYS A 206 18.18 -35.68 5.81
C LYS A 206 19.31 -36.39 6.56
N GLU A 207 19.61 -37.64 6.22
CA GLU A 207 20.72 -38.40 6.79
C GLU A 207 22.02 -38.27 5.96
N GLU A 208 21.95 -37.66 4.77
CA GLU A 208 23.08 -37.47 3.84
C GLU A 208 23.67 -36.05 3.85
N VAL A 209 22.90 -35.07 4.32
CA VAL A 209 23.31 -33.66 4.37
C VAL A 209 23.17 -33.08 5.78
N ASP A 210 23.96 -32.05 6.08
CA ASP A 210 23.88 -31.32 7.35
C ASP A 210 22.62 -30.43 7.39
N VAL A 211 22.28 -29.81 6.26
CA VAL A 211 21.11 -28.93 6.10
C VAL A 211 20.30 -29.36 4.87
N LEU A 212 18.98 -29.53 5.02
CA LEU A 212 18.07 -29.87 3.93
C LEU A 212 17.01 -28.77 3.76
N ILE A 213 17.10 -28.06 2.64
CA ILE A 213 16.21 -26.98 2.23
C ILE A 213 15.18 -27.52 1.24
N GLY A 214 13.89 -27.26 1.49
CA GLY A 214 12.84 -27.40 0.48
C GLY A 214 12.70 -26.11 -0.31
N LEU A 215 12.95 -26.15 -1.62
CA LEU A 215 12.80 -25.00 -2.54
C LEU A 215 11.56 -25.22 -3.41
N THR A 216 10.44 -24.61 -3.05
CA THR A 216 9.11 -25.01 -3.55
C THR A 216 8.49 -23.94 -4.43
N HIS A 217 7.84 -24.34 -5.52
CA HIS A 217 7.04 -23.47 -6.38
C HIS A 217 5.60 -23.99 -6.51
N HIS A 218 4.88 -24.12 -5.40
CA HIS A 218 3.49 -24.64 -5.37
C HIS A 218 2.54 -23.84 -4.45
N GLY A 219 3.00 -22.69 -3.94
CA GLY A 219 2.21 -21.75 -3.17
C GLY A 219 2.25 -21.95 -1.65
N TYR A 220 2.14 -20.83 -0.93
CA TYR A 220 2.24 -20.77 0.53
C TYR A 220 1.27 -21.69 1.28
N SER A 221 0.03 -21.84 0.81
CA SER A 221 -0.94 -22.75 1.43
C SER A 221 -0.50 -24.22 1.33
N GLU A 222 0.09 -24.61 0.21
CA GLU A 222 0.65 -25.95 0.04
C GLU A 222 1.96 -26.12 0.81
N ASP A 223 2.76 -25.05 0.99
CA ASP A 223 3.93 -25.08 1.90
C ASP A 223 3.54 -25.32 3.36
N ILE A 224 2.45 -24.71 3.84
CA ILE A 224 1.89 -25.02 5.18
C ILE A 224 1.52 -26.50 5.24
N ARG A 225 0.78 -26.99 4.24
CA ARG A 225 0.31 -28.38 4.18
C ARG A 225 1.49 -29.38 4.06
N LEU A 226 2.58 -28.98 3.42
CA LEU A 226 3.83 -29.74 3.35
C LEU A 226 4.48 -29.82 4.73
N ALA A 227 4.67 -28.69 5.42
CA ALA A 227 5.27 -28.63 6.75
C ALA A 227 4.44 -29.38 7.81
N GLU A 228 3.10 -29.41 7.68
CA GLU A 228 2.23 -30.23 8.54
C GLU A 228 2.45 -31.74 8.36
N GLN A 229 2.91 -32.18 7.19
CA GLN A 229 3.05 -33.59 6.83
C GLN A 229 4.50 -34.10 6.84
N VAL A 230 5.47 -33.20 6.84
CA VAL A 230 6.90 -33.50 6.75
C VAL A 230 7.65 -32.74 7.84
N ASP A 231 8.50 -33.44 8.60
CA ASP A 231 9.24 -32.91 9.75
C ASP A 231 10.77 -32.90 9.57
N PHE A 232 11.26 -33.29 8.40
CA PHE A 232 12.69 -33.50 8.16
C PHE A 232 13.38 -32.38 7.37
N LEU A 233 12.62 -31.39 6.88
CA LEU A 233 13.16 -30.20 6.22
C LEU A 233 13.55 -29.16 7.27
N ASP A 234 14.74 -28.57 7.15
CA ASP A 234 15.22 -27.55 8.08
C ASP A 234 14.59 -26.18 7.79
N VAL A 235 14.24 -25.90 6.53
CA VAL A 235 13.52 -24.70 6.10
C VAL A 235 12.86 -24.94 4.74
N ILE A 236 11.71 -24.30 4.51
CA ILE A 236 11.03 -24.23 3.22
C ILE A 236 11.15 -22.78 2.69
N ILE A 237 11.65 -22.65 1.47
CA ILE A 237 11.75 -21.41 0.71
C ILE A 237 10.77 -21.53 -0.46
N GLY A 238 9.64 -20.82 -0.38
CA GLY A 238 8.52 -20.95 -1.31
C GLY A 238 8.41 -19.85 -2.36
N GLY A 239 7.52 -20.04 -3.33
CA GLY A 239 7.15 -19.11 -4.42
C GLY A 239 5.68 -19.24 -4.83
N HIS A 240 5.33 -18.85 -6.05
CA HIS A 240 4.01 -18.97 -6.71
C HIS A 240 2.89 -18.06 -6.17
N SER A 241 2.69 -18.01 -4.85
CA SER A 241 1.57 -17.25 -4.24
C SER A 241 1.87 -15.77 -3.96
N HIS A 242 3.06 -15.29 -4.29
CA HIS A 242 3.57 -13.93 -4.03
C HIS A 242 3.37 -13.47 -2.58
N THR A 243 3.43 -14.40 -1.63
CA THR A 243 3.14 -14.10 -0.23
C THR A 243 4.34 -13.38 0.38
N VAL A 244 4.11 -12.20 0.97
CA VAL A 244 5.17 -11.45 1.67
C VAL A 244 5.20 -11.90 3.13
N LEU A 245 6.28 -12.58 3.54
CA LEU A 245 6.50 -12.98 4.92
C LEU A 245 7.65 -12.16 5.51
N SER A 246 7.31 -11.15 6.32
CA SER A 246 8.32 -10.28 6.97
C SER A 246 9.20 -11.00 7.99
N SER A 247 8.81 -12.19 8.44
CA SER A 247 9.57 -13.10 9.29
C SER A 247 9.17 -14.55 9.01
N PRO A 248 10.02 -15.55 9.31
CA PRO A 248 9.70 -16.96 9.07
C PRO A 248 8.43 -17.42 9.79
N ARG A 249 7.51 -18.07 9.05
CA ARG A 249 6.31 -18.73 9.60
C ARG A 249 6.69 -20.15 10.00
N VAL A 250 6.64 -20.48 11.30
CA VAL A 250 6.95 -21.84 11.77
C VAL A 250 5.68 -22.68 11.79
N VAL A 251 5.71 -23.81 11.08
CA VAL A 251 4.65 -24.83 11.06
C VAL A 251 5.26 -26.18 11.40
N ASN A 252 4.76 -26.84 12.44
CA ASN A 252 5.29 -28.13 12.92
C ASN A 252 6.82 -28.15 13.17
N GLY A 253 7.40 -27.00 13.54
CA GLY A 253 8.83 -26.84 13.76
C GLY A 253 9.65 -26.50 12.51
N THR A 254 9.09 -26.57 11.31
CA THR A 254 9.75 -26.16 10.05
C THR A 254 9.39 -24.70 9.73
N PRO A 255 10.38 -23.80 9.59
CA PRO A 255 10.18 -22.44 9.12
C PRO A 255 9.86 -22.40 7.61
N ILE A 256 8.94 -21.52 7.23
CA ILE A 256 8.54 -21.22 5.84
C ILE A 256 8.83 -19.73 5.58
N VAL A 257 9.44 -19.43 4.43
CA VAL A 257 9.73 -18.06 3.98
C VAL A 257 9.38 -17.84 2.51
N GLN A 258 9.06 -16.58 2.16
CA GLN A 258 8.77 -16.13 0.79
C GLN A 258 8.95 -14.59 0.72
N THR A 259 9.34 -14.06 -0.44
CA THR A 259 9.77 -12.66 -0.61
C THR A 259 8.72 -11.73 -1.21
N GLY A 260 7.48 -12.18 -1.40
CA GLY A 260 6.54 -11.50 -2.29
C GLY A 260 6.79 -11.88 -3.74
N GLY A 261 6.91 -10.90 -4.64
CA GLY A 261 7.30 -11.11 -6.04
C GLY A 261 7.88 -9.84 -6.66
N ASN A 262 8.12 -9.84 -7.97
CA ASN A 262 8.63 -8.70 -8.76
C ASN A 262 9.98 -8.12 -8.30
N ALA A 263 10.82 -8.95 -7.67
CA ALA A 263 12.10 -8.53 -7.10
C ALA A 263 11.98 -7.36 -6.08
N GLU A 264 10.83 -7.19 -5.42
CA GLU A 264 10.63 -6.11 -4.44
C GLU A 264 11.45 -6.32 -3.16
N ASN A 265 11.73 -7.59 -2.83
CA ASN A 265 12.50 -7.98 -1.65
C ASN A 265 13.51 -9.08 -1.98
N VAL A 266 14.63 -9.09 -1.26
CA VAL A 266 15.56 -10.21 -1.15
C VAL A 266 15.42 -10.82 0.23
N GLY A 267 15.15 -12.12 0.30
CA GLY A 267 15.12 -12.86 1.55
C GLY A 267 16.53 -13.12 2.06
N ASN A 268 16.77 -12.88 3.35
CA ASN A 268 18.05 -13.13 4.00
C ASN A 268 17.82 -13.99 5.23
N LEU A 269 18.20 -15.27 5.11
CA LEU A 269 18.16 -16.25 6.18
C LEU A 269 19.55 -16.50 6.75
N THR A 270 19.61 -16.72 8.06
CA THR A 270 20.78 -17.21 8.78
C THR A 270 20.38 -18.46 9.57
N LEU A 271 20.94 -19.60 9.18
CA LEU A 271 20.77 -20.89 9.85
C LEU A 271 21.97 -21.13 10.76
N SER A 272 21.71 -21.25 12.07
CA SER A 272 22.72 -21.60 13.06
C SER A 272 22.81 -23.11 13.20
N ILE A 273 24.00 -23.66 12.97
CA ILE A 273 24.28 -25.08 12.94
C ILE A 273 25.20 -25.43 14.11
N ASP A 274 24.80 -26.45 14.86
CA ASP A 274 25.63 -27.00 15.93
C ASP A 274 26.82 -27.77 15.31
N PRO A 275 28.08 -27.43 15.65
CA PRO A 275 29.25 -28.02 15.01
C PRO A 275 29.48 -29.50 15.36
N GLU A 276 28.96 -29.98 16.50
CA GLU A 276 29.11 -31.36 16.95
C GLU A 276 28.03 -32.27 16.37
N THR A 277 26.76 -31.85 16.47
CA THR A 277 25.60 -32.63 16.03
C THR A 277 25.24 -32.40 14.57
N LYS A 278 25.81 -31.35 13.95
CA LYS A 278 25.52 -30.91 12.57
C LYS A 278 24.05 -30.60 12.31
N SER A 279 23.27 -30.38 13.37
CA SER A 279 21.85 -30.06 13.28
C SER A 279 21.64 -28.54 13.25
N VAL A 280 20.64 -28.10 12.51
CA VAL A 280 20.16 -26.71 12.56
C VAL A 280 19.45 -26.49 13.90
N VAL A 281 19.92 -25.54 14.70
CA VAL A 281 19.36 -25.23 16.02
C VAL A 281 18.52 -23.96 16.02
N GLU A 282 18.71 -23.08 15.02
CA GLU A 282 17.96 -21.84 14.89
C GLU A 282 17.93 -21.39 13.42
N VAL A 283 16.79 -20.84 12.99
CA VAL A 283 16.61 -20.20 11.68
C VAL A 283 16.04 -18.81 11.91
N ASN A 284 16.85 -17.80 11.64
CA ASN A 284 16.44 -16.40 11.68
C ASN A 284 16.41 -15.83 10.26
N GLY A 285 15.48 -14.92 9.98
CA GLY A 285 15.43 -14.28 8.68
C GLY A 285 14.64 -13.00 8.65
N HIS A 286 14.93 -12.17 7.65
CA HIS A 286 14.20 -10.95 7.34
C HIS A 286 14.16 -10.74 5.82
N LEU A 287 13.31 -9.81 5.40
CA LEU A 287 13.26 -9.33 4.02
C LEU A 287 14.01 -8.01 3.91
N GLN A 288 14.97 -7.96 2.99
CA GLN A 288 15.59 -6.71 2.56
C GLN A 288 14.78 -6.13 1.41
N ARG A 289 14.11 -5.00 1.66
CA ARG A 289 13.42 -4.25 0.60
C ARG A 289 14.43 -3.67 -0.37
N VAL A 290 14.24 -3.93 -1.66
CA VAL A 290 15.17 -3.46 -2.70
C VAL A 290 15.12 -1.94 -2.85
N SER A 291 13.97 -1.32 -2.60
CA SER A 291 13.82 0.15 -2.57
C SER A 291 14.66 0.85 -1.49
N GLU A 292 15.09 0.11 -0.46
CA GLU A 292 15.92 0.64 0.62
C GLU A 292 17.43 0.54 0.31
N LEU A 293 17.81 -0.23 -0.71
CA LEU A 293 19.19 -0.41 -1.14
C LEU A 293 19.69 0.81 -1.94
N THR A 294 20.91 1.25 -1.64
CA THR A 294 21.57 2.39 -2.30
C THR A 294 22.81 2.01 -3.09
N GLU A 295 23.54 0.99 -2.63
CA GLU A 295 24.73 0.48 -3.32
C GLU A 295 24.33 -0.23 -4.62
N ILE A 296 25.16 -0.10 -5.66
CA ILE A 296 24.89 -0.63 -6.99
C ILE A 296 26.13 -1.38 -7.48
N ASP A 297 25.93 -2.58 -8.03
CA ASP A 297 26.93 -3.29 -8.80
C ASP A 297 26.94 -2.73 -10.21
N GLU A 298 27.92 -1.87 -10.49
CA GLU A 298 28.05 -1.14 -11.76
C GLU A 298 28.14 -2.07 -12.99
N ALA A 299 28.68 -3.28 -12.83
CA ALA A 299 28.79 -4.22 -13.95
C ALA A 299 27.43 -4.82 -14.30
N ILE A 300 26.65 -5.20 -13.29
CA ILE A 300 25.27 -5.68 -13.46
C ILE A 300 24.36 -4.56 -13.97
N GLN A 301 24.47 -3.36 -13.38
CA GLN A 301 23.67 -2.21 -13.80
C GLN A 301 23.92 -1.85 -15.27
N ALA A 302 25.19 -1.84 -15.71
CA ALA A 302 25.52 -1.59 -17.11
C ALA A 302 24.88 -2.60 -18.09
N LYS A 303 24.71 -3.86 -17.67
CA LYS A 303 23.98 -4.87 -18.47
C LYS A 303 22.48 -4.59 -18.50
N VAL A 304 21.88 -4.27 -17.35
CA VAL A 304 20.46 -3.88 -17.27
C VAL A 304 20.18 -2.70 -18.19
N ASP A 305 20.99 -1.65 -18.12
CA ASP A 305 20.87 -0.45 -18.94
C ASP A 305 21.00 -0.76 -20.44
N ALA A 306 21.91 -1.66 -20.80
CA ALA A 306 22.09 -2.09 -22.19
C ALA A 306 20.87 -2.83 -22.74
N TYR A 307 20.30 -3.77 -21.97
CA TYR A 307 19.10 -4.50 -22.37
C TYR A 307 17.89 -3.57 -22.51
N ASN A 308 17.71 -2.63 -21.58
CA ASN A 308 16.65 -1.62 -21.67
C ASN A 308 16.83 -0.74 -22.92
N SER A 309 18.04 -0.20 -23.13
CA SER A 309 18.35 0.69 -24.26
C SER A 309 18.14 0.04 -25.63
N GLU A 310 18.32 -1.28 -25.74
CA GLU A 310 18.07 -2.02 -26.99
C GLU A 310 16.59 -2.01 -27.39
N MET A 311 15.69 -1.93 -26.41
CA MET A 311 14.25 -2.03 -26.59
C MET A 311 13.52 -0.69 -26.59
N ASP A 312 14.15 0.40 -26.12
CA ASP A 312 13.59 1.76 -26.03
C ASP A 312 12.87 2.22 -27.31
N GLY A 313 13.47 1.95 -28.48
CA GLY A 313 12.91 2.38 -29.76
C GLY A 313 11.60 1.67 -30.13
N LEU A 314 11.42 0.43 -29.66
CA LEU A 314 10.21 -0.36 -29.87
C LEU A 314 9.17 -0.05 -28.79
N LEU A 315 9.59 -0.08 -27.53
CA LEU A 315 8.72 -0.01 -26.36
C LEU A 315 8.22 1.42 -26.09
N GLY A 316 9.07 2.44 -26.26
CA GLY A 316 8.71 3.85 -26.05
C GLY A 316 7.80 4.46 -27.12
N ARG A 317 7.33 3.67 -28.09
CA ARG A 317 6.45 4.13 -29.17
C ARG A 317 5.03 4.37 -28.64
N VAL A 318 4.58 5.62 -28.68
CA VAL A 318 3.21 6.00 -28.32
C VAL A 318 2.22 5.52 -29.39
N ILE A 319 1.19 4.80 -28.95
CA ILE A 319 0.13 4.19 -29.79
C ILE A 319 -1.26 4.77 -29.50
N GLY A 320 -1.40 5.57 -28.44
CA GLY A 320 -2.64 6.25 -28.10
C GLY A 320 -2.55 7.01 -26.79
N SER A 321 -3.69 7.37 -26.22
CA SER A 321 -3.75 8.02 -24.90
C SER A 321 -5.11 7.83 -24.23
N THR A 322 -5.12 7.81 -22.90
CA THR A 322 -6.31 7.69 -22.04
C THR A 322 -6.32 8.78 -20.98
N GLU A 323 -7.48 9.35 -20.67
CA GLU A 323 -7.64 10.41 -19.67
C GLU A 323 -7.97 9.85 -18.28
N THR A 324 -8.61 8.69 -18.24
CA THR A 324 -9.06 8.03 -17.01
C THR A 324 -8.08 6.95 -16.52
N GLY A 325 -7.17 6.51 -17.39
CA GLY A 325 -6.45 5.25 -17.20
C GLY A 325 -7.35 4.04 -17.47
N LEU A 326 -6.74 2.86 -17.51
CA LEU A 326 -7.40 1.56 -17.68
C LEU A 326 -6.99 0.64 -16.54
N ASN A 327 -7.97 0.09 -15.82
CA ASN A 327 -7.74 -0.64 -14.59
C ASN A 327 -8.25 -2.07 -14.69
N ARG A 328 -7.49 -3.03 -14.13
CA ARG A 328 -7.87 -4.44 -13.97
C ARG A 328 -8.55 -4.75 -12.64
N SER A 329 -8.54 -3.80 -11.70
CA SER A 329 -9.00 -3.99 -10.33
C SER A 329 -10.52 -3.93 -10.27
N GLY A 330 -11.14 -4.97 -9.73
CA GLY A 330 -12.59 -5.09 -9.59
C GLY A 330 -13.01 -6.54 -9.36
N ASN A 331 -14.23 -6.75 -8.88
CA ASN A 331 -14.85 -8.08 -8.72
C ASN A 331 -15.81 -8.43 -9.87
N GLY A 332 -15.77 -7.65 -10.95
CA GLY A 332 -16.70 -7.76 -12.08
C GLY A 332 -16.10 -7.23 -13.39
N ASP A 333 -16.87 -6.42 -14.11
CA ASP A 333 -16.47 -5.80 -15.36
C ASP A 333 -15.38 -4.73 -15.16
N THR A 334 -14.33 -4.73 -15.96
CA THR A 334 -13.16 -3.84 -15.79
C THR A 334 -12.86 -3.03 -17.04
N SER A 335 -12.39 -1.79 -16.88
CA SER A 335 -12.10 -0.93 -18.04
C SER A 335 -10.99 -1.48 -18.92
N LEU A 336 -9.96 -2.09 -18.33
CA LEU A 336 -8.90 -2.73 -19.10
C LEU A 336 -9.36 -4.03 -19.79
N GLY A 337 -10.16 -4.85 -19.10
CA GLY A 337 -10.77 -6.03 -19.71
C GLY A 337 -11.66 -5.69 -20.92
N ASN A 338 -12.37 -4.57 -20.83
CA ASN A 338 -13.23 -4.06 -21.89
C ASN A 338 -12.44 -3.62 -23.13
N PHE A 339 -11.39 -2.81 -22.94
CA PHE A 339 -10.48 -2.42 -24.02
C PHE A 339 -9.85 -3.64 -24.71
N TRP A 340 -9.32 -4.56 -23.91
CA TRP A 340 -8.62 -5.73 -24.40
C TRP A 340 -9.52 -6.64 -25.24
N THR A 341 -10.70 -6.98 -24.72
CA THR A 341 -11.64 -7.85 -25.44
C THR A 341 -12.22 -7.17 -26.68
N ASP A 342 -12.40 -5.84 -26.68
CA ASP A 342 -12.76 -5.08 -27.88
C ASP A 342 -11.66 -5.18 -28.94
N ALA A 343 -10.40 -5.04 -28.55
CA ALA A 343 -9.26 -5.18 -29.45
C ALA A 343 -9.21 -6.57 -30.09
N MET A 344 -9.34 -7.65 -29.30
CA MET A 344 -9.39 -9.02 -29.80
C MET A 344 -10.55 -9.24 -30.76
N ARG A 345 -11.75 -8.75 -30.40
CA ARG A 345 -12.95 -8.88 -31.22
C ARG A 345 -12.82 -8.13 -32.54
N HIS A 346 -12.29 -6.91 -32.51
CA HIS A 346 -12.03 -6.09 -33.69
C HIS A 346 -11.03 -6.76 -34.63
N PHE A 347 -9.89 -7.18 -34.09
CA PHE A 347 -8.79 -7.79 -34.84
C PHE A 347 -9.21 -9.07 -35.57
N THR A 348 -10.03 -9.91 -34.93
CA THR A 348 -10.48 -11.19 -35.50
C THR A 348 -11.79 -11.13 -36.29
N SER A 349 -12.49 -9.99 -36.24
CA SER A 349 -13.86 -9.83 -36.76
C SER A 349 -14.83 -10.88 -36.19
N SER A 350 -14.73 -11.15 -34.89
CA SER A 350 -15.54 -12.15 -34.18
C SER A 350 -16.82 -11.53 -33.59
N ASP A 351 -17.81 -12.37 -33.28
CA ASP A 351 -19.05 -11.91 -32.65
C ASP A 351 -18.83 -11.54 -31.18
N ILE A 352 -18.05 -12.37 -30.48
CA ILE A 352 -17.77 -12.30 -29.05
C ILE A 352 -16.27 -12.43 -28.83
N ALA A 353 -15.73 -11.80 -27.79
CA ALA A 353 -14.38 -12.10 -27.30
C ALA A 353 -14.34 -12.30 -25.79
N PHE A 354 -13.46 -13.18 -25.32
CA PHE A 354 -13.21 -13.44 -23.90
C PHE A 354 -11.72 -13.42 -23.56
N THR A 355 -11.40 -12.89 -22.38
CA THR A 355 -10.07 -13.05 -21.74
C THR A 355 -10.23 -13.24 -20.23
N ASN A 356 -9.33 -13.97 -19.58
CA ASN A 356 -9.35 -14.22 -18.14
C ASN A 356 -8.63 -13.11 -17.37
N GLY A 357 -9.10 -12.77 -16.17
CA GLY A 357 -8.54 -11.70 -15.35
C GLY A 357 -7.09 -11.96 -14.90
N GLY A 358 -6.68 -13.23 -14.82
CA GLY A 358 -5.30 -13.63 -14.51
C GLY A 358 -4.28 -13.32 -15.61
N GLY A 359 -4.74 -13.22 -16.87
CA GLY A 359 -3.91 -12.90 -18.03
C GLY A 359 -3.53 -11.42 -18.13
N ILE A 360 -4.34 -10.53 -17.55
CA ILE A 360 -4.04 -9.09 -17.46
C ILE A 360 -3.07 -8.89 -16.31
N ARG A 361 -1.90 -8.24 -16.49
CA ARG A 361 -0.85 -8.20 -15.45
C ARG A 361 -0.66 -6.85 -14.77
N ALA A 362 -0.94 -5.75 -15.45
CA ALA A 362 -0.79 -4.39 -14.92
C ALA A 362 -2.02 -3.52 -15.21
N ASN A 363 -1.99 -2.28 -14.72
CA ASN A 363 -2.91 -1.20 -15.11
C ASN A 363 -2.20 -0.28 -16.11
N ILE A 364 -2.97 0.50 -16.86
CA ILE A 364 -2.45 1.61 -17.68
C ILE A 364 -2.86 2.92 -16.99
N ALA A 365 -1.89 3.77 -16.69
CA ALA A 365 -2.15 5.08 -16.07
C ALA A 365 -2.82 6.05 -17.04
N ALA A 366 -3.41 7.13 -16.53
CA ALA A 366 -3.85 8.24 -17.36
C ALA A 366 -2.64 8.91 -18.03
N GLY A 367 -2.73 9.18 -19.33
CA GLY A 367 -1.65 9.73 -20.14
C GLY A 367 -1.52 9.06 -21.51
N ASP A 368 -0.32 9.14 -22.07
CA ASP A 368 0.05 8.43 -23.31
C ASP A 368 0.11 6.92 -23.05
N ILE A 369 -0.37 6.13 -24.01
CA ILE A 369 -0.26 4.68 -24.02
C ILE A 369 0.84 4.30 -24.99
N THR A 370 1.81 3.53 -24.52
CA THR A 370 2.97 3.07 -25.26
C THR A 370 2.87 1.58 -25.62
N VAL A 371 3.76 1.11 -26.49
CA VAL A 371 3.91 -0.33 -26.76
C VAL A 371 4.35 -1.08 -25.50
N GLU A 372 5.20 -0.46 -24.66
CA GLU A 372 5.60 -0.99 -23.36
C GLU A 372 4.40 -1.31 -22.47
N ASP A 373 3.44 -0.40 -22.40
CA ASP A 373 2.22 -0.60 -21.60
C ASP A 373 1.47 -1.87 -22.03
N ILE A 374 1.37 -2.11 -23.34
CA ILE A 374 0.67 -3.29 -23.88
C ILE A 374 1.38 -4.59 -23.54
N TYR A 375 2.69 -4.67 -23.73
CA TYR A 375 3.45 -5.87 -23.37
C TYR A 375 3.58 -6.06 -21.85
N THR A 376 3.48 -4.98 -21.08
CA THR A 376 3.47 -5.07 -19.61
C THR A 376 2.16 -5.65 -19.10
N ILE A 377 1.01 -5.33 -19.72
CA ILE A 377 -0.28 -5.92 -19.35
C ILE A 377 -0.49 -7.35 -19.90
N GLU A 378 0.14 -7.71 -21.02
CA GLU A 378 0.11 -9.06 -21.63
C GLU A 378 1.54 -9.55 -21.93
N PRO A 379 2.22 -10.16 -20.95
CA PRO A 379 3.61 -10.60 -21.12
C PRO A 379 3.75 -12.04 -21.68
N PHE A 380 2.64 -12.77 -21.82
CA PHE A 380 2.67 -14.20 -22.11
C PHE A 380 2.76 -14.53 -23.60
N ALA A 381 2.70 -13.51 -24.46
CA ALA A 381 2.65 -13.67 -25.91
C ALA A 381 1.51 -14.60 -26.36
N ASN A 382 0.36 -14.54 -25.68
CA ASN A 382 -0.79 -15.37 -26.02
C ASN A 382 -1.31 -15.00 -27.42
N GLU A 383 -1.65 -16.03 -28.19
CA GLU A 383 -2.31 -15.86 -29.48
C GLU A 383 -3.83 -15.94 -29.35
N ILE A 384 -4.53 -15.32 -30.30
CA ILE A 384 -6.00 -15.37 -30.35
C ILE A 384 -6.43 -16.61 -31.15
N MET A 385 -7.25 -17.46 -30.53
CA MET A 385 -7.99 -18.54 -31.17
C MET A 385 -9.39 -18.06 -31.56
N LYS A 386 -9.90 -18.56 -32.69
CA LYS A 386 -11.31 -18.39 -33.10
C LYS A 386 -12.02 -19.73 -33.07
N ILE A 387 -13.09 -19.78 -32.29
CA ILE A 387 -13.90 -20.98 -32.07
C ILE A 387 -15.34 -20.67 -32.43
N GLU A 388 -15.95 -21.51 -33.26
CA GLU A 388 -17.39 -21.49 -33.51
C GLU A 388 -18.08 -22.29 -32.41
N MET A 389 -18.86 -21.61 -31.56
CA MET A 389 -19.49 -22.17 -30.36
C MET A 389 -21.00 -21.97 -30.39
N THR A 390 -21.76 -22.92 -29.83
CA THR A 390 -23.20 -22.73 -29.61
C THR A 390 -23.47 -21.79 -28.42
N GLY A 391 -24.63 -21.16 -28.37
CA GLY A 391 -25.05 -20.35 -27.21
C GLY A 391 -25.00 -21.12 -25.89
N ALA A 392 -25.38 -22.41 -25.91
CA ALA A 392 -25.26 -23.31 -24.77
C ALA A 392 -23.80 -23.49 -24.31
N ALA A 393 -22.87 -23.71 -25.23
CA ALA A 393 -21.45 -23.88 -24.90
C ALA A 393 -20.83 -22.61 -24.31
N ILE A 394 -21.25 -21.43 -24.79
CA ILE A 394 -20.84 -20.14 -24.22
C ILE A 394 -21.33 -20.01 -22.78
N LYS A 395 -22.58 -20.43 -22.51
CA LYS A 395 -23.16 -20.40 -21.16
C LYS A 395 -22.42 -21.32 -20.19
N ASP A 396 -22.06 -22.53 -20.63
CA ASP A 396 -21.29 -23.49 -19.83
C ASP A 396 -19.93 -22.92 -19.42
N VAL A 397 -19.24 -22.22 -20.33
CA VAL A 397 -17.94 -21.58 -20.03
C VAL A 397 -18.09 -20.42 -19.05
N ILE A 398 -19.17 -19.64 -19.14
CA ILE A 398 -19.46 -18.55 -18.18
C ILE A 398 -19.80 -19.12 -16.79
N GLU A 399 -20.57 -20.21 -16.72
CA GLU A 399 -20.83 -20.93 -15.47
C GLU A 399 -19.52 -21.42 -14.84
N TYR A 400 -18.69 -22.12 -15.62
CA TYR A 400 -17.40 -22.61 -15.14
C TYR A 400 -16.51 -21.45 -14.68
N SER A 401 -16.45 -20.36 -15.43
CA SER A 401 -15.71 -19.16 -15.04
C SER A 401 -16.10 -18.71 -13.64
N TYR A 402 -17.39 -18.60 -13.36
CA TYR A 402 -17.86 -18.12 -12.07
C TYR A 402 -17.62 -19.14 -10.92
N THR A 403 -17.88 -20.42 -11.19
CA THR A 403 -17.93 -21.49 -10.17
C THR A 403 -16.60 -22.19 -9.90
N ARG A 404 -15.58 -21.98 -10.75
CA ARG A 404 -14.28 -22.65 -10.66
C ARG A 404 -13.70 -22.62 -9.24
N GLN A 405 -13.31 -23.79 -8.72
CA GLN A 405 -12.72 -23.95 -7.38
C GLN A 405 -13.58 -23.33 -6.26
N ASP A 406 -14.91 -23.35 -6.41
CA ASP A 406 -15.88 -22.78 -5.47
C ASP A 406 -15.67 -21.28 -5.18
N ARG A 407 -14.95 -20.56 -6.06
CA ARG A 407 -14.61 -19.14 -5.85
C ARG A 407 -15.79 -18.19 -5.95
N ASN A 408 -16.84 -18.57 -6.69
CA ASN A 408 -18.05 -17.78 -6.93
C ASN A 408 -17.76 -16.30 -7.28
N ARG A 409 -16.81 -16.07 -8.20
CA ARG A 409 -16.29 -14.75 -8.58
C ARG A 409 -16.15 -14.63 -10.10
N ILE A 410 -16.44 -13.45 -10.64
CA ILE A 410 -16.24 -13.14 -12.06
C ILE A 410 -14.74 -13.19 -12.41
N ASP A 411 -14.42 -13.78 -13.56
CA ASP A 411 -13.05 -13.88 -14.09
C ASP A 411 -12.98 -13.56 -15.58
N LEU A 412 -13.92 -14.07 -16.40
CA LEU A 412 -13.95 -13.76 -17.84
C LEU A 412 -14.46 -12.34 -18.11
N GLN A 413 -13.58 -11.50 -18.67
CA GLN A 413 -13.95 -10.23 -19.28
C GLN A 413 -14.52 -10.49 -20.68
N SER A 414 -15.40 -9.62 -21.18
CA SER A 414 -16.11 -9.86 -22.45
C SER A 414 -16.24 -8.63 -23.36
N SER A 415 -16.31 -8.90 -24.66
CA SER A 415 -16.74 -7.95 -25.69
C SER A 415 -17.79 -8.56 -26.61
N GLY A 416 -18.69 -7.73 -27.13
CA GLY A 416 -19.87 -8.13 -27.91
C GLY A 416 -21.00 -8.71 -27.05
N LEU A 417 -20.65 -9.48 -26.03
CA LEU A 417 -21.57 -10.10 -25.07
C LEU A 417 -21.58 -9.34 -23.74
N SER A 418 -22.77 -8.96 -23.26
CA SER A 418 -23.00 -8.66 -21.85
C SER A 418 -23.65 -9.86 -21.16
N TYR A 419 -23.26 -10.12 -19.91
CA TYR A 419 -23.81 -11.24 -19.15
C TYR A 419 -24.11 -10.88 -17.70
N THR A 420 -25.20 -11.46 -17.19
CA THR A 420 -25.58 -11.38 -15.79
C THR A 420 -25.53 -12.77 -15.18
N ILE A 421 -24.66 -12.98 -14.20
CA ILE A 421 -24.67 -14.18 -13.37
C ILE A 421 -25.84 -14.07 -12.39
N VAL A 422 -26.73 -15.05 -12.42
CA VAL A 422 -27.82 -15.17 -11.46
C VAL A 422 -27.40 -16.15 -10.38
N THR A 423 -27.33 -15.68 -9.14
CA THR A 423 -26.95 -16.49 -7.97
C THR A 423 -28.13 -16.67 -7.03
N ASN A 424 -28.04 -17.64 -6.12
CA ASN A 424 -28.90 -17.60 -4.92
C ASN A 424 -28.30 -16.61 -3.90
N ASN A 425 -28.97 -16.45 -2.76
CA ASN A 425 -28.49 -15.60 -1.67
C ASN A 425 -27.24 -16.13 -0.94
N THR A 426 -26.70 -17.30 -1.34
CA THR A 426 -25.41 -17.83 -0.88
C THR A 426 -24.32 -17.69 -1.96
N GLY A 427 -24.51 -16.81 -2.96
CA GLY A 427 -23.56 -16.62 -4.06
C GLY A 427 -23.41 -17.82 -5.00
N ARG A 428 -24.17 -18.90 -4.81
CA ARG A 428 -24.09 -20.10 -5.64
C ARG A 428 -24.73 -19.81 -7.00
N TYR A 429 -24.04 -20.16 -8.07
CA TYR A 429 -24.55 -20.04 -9.44
C TYR A 429 -25.88 -20.78 -9.62
N ILE A 430 -26.83 -20.11 -10.27
CA ILE A 430 -28.11 -20.71 -10.72
C ILE A 430 -28.13 -20.79 -12.24
N THR A 431 -27.85 -19.66 -12.91
CA THR A 431 -27.86 -19.53 -14.36
C THR A 431 -27.12 -18.24 -14.75
N ALA A 432 -26.88 -18.05 -16.05
CA ALA A 432 -26.48 -16.77 -16.63
C ALA A 432 -27.52 -16.29 -17.65
N GLU A 433 -27.72 -14.98 -17.72
CA GLU A 433 -28.44 -14.29 -18.78
C GLU A 433 -27.42 -13.66 -19.72
N LEU A 434 -27.50 -13.98 -21.02
CA LEU A 434 -26.48 -13.64 -22.00
C LEU A 434 -27.10 -12.79 -23.12
N LEU A 435 -26.57 -11.59 -23.35
CA LEU A 435 -27.07 -10.64 -24.34
C LEU A 435 -25.97 -10.26 -25.32
N LEU A 436 -26.17 -10.55 -26.61
CA LEU A 436 -25.31 -10.09 -27.71
C LEU A 436 -25.96 -8.85 -28.35
N ASN A 437 -25.28 -7.71 -28.29
CA ASN A 437 -25.82 -6.42 -28.76
C ASN A 437 -27.22 -6.09 -28.16
N GLY A 438 -27.43 -6.43 -26.89
CA GLY A 438 -28.68 -6.20 -26.17
C GLY A 438 -29.83 -7.15 -26.54
N GLN A 439 -29.57 -8.20 -27.32
CA GLN A 439 -30.55 -9.27 -27.62
C GLN A 439 -30.10 -10.59 -26.98
N PRO A 440 -31.02 -11.38 -26.39
CA PRO A 440 -30.67 -12.71 -25.89
C PRO A 440 -30.05 -13.59 -26.97
N ILE A 441 -29.00 -14.33 -26.62
CA ILE A 441 -28.48 -15.39 -27.49
C ILE A 441 -29.34 -16.65 -27.39
N GLU A 442 -29.38 -17.45 -28.44
CA GLU A 442 -30.14 -18.70 -28.50
C GLU A 442 -29.21 -19.90 -28.29
N ASP A 443 -29.64 -20.87 -27.48
CA ASP A 443 -28.79 -21.99 -27.05
C ASP A 443 -28.23 -22.83 -28.22
N ASP A 444 -29.02 -23.03 -29.27
CA ASP A 444 -28.69 -23.86 -30.43
C ASP A 444 -28.02 -23.09 -31.58
N GLU A 445 -28.02 -21.75 -31.56
CA GLU A 445 -27.37 -20.92 -32.57
C GLU A 445 -25.85 -20.85 -32.33
N THR A 446 -25.08 -20.68 -33.40
CA THR A 446 -23.61 -20.63 -33.36
C THR A 446 -23.07 -19.21 -33.48
N TYR A 447 -22.03 -18.90 -32.73
CA TYR A 447 -21.35 -17.61 -32.68
C TYR A 447 -19.84 -17.80 -32.84
N ILE A 448 -19.17 -16.85 -33.50
CA ILE A 448 -17.71 -16.83 -33.61
C ILE A 448 -17.14 -16.16 -32.36
N VAL A 449 -16.40 -16.92 -31.56
CA VAL A 449 -15.81 -16.49 -30.29
C VAL A 449 -14.29 -16.38 -30.46
N ALA A 450 -13.74 -15.20 -30.17
CA ALA A 450 -12.31 -14.97 -30.03
C ALA A 450 -11.88 -15.18 -28.57
N VAL A 451 -10.82 -15.93 -28.36
CA VAL A 451 -10.33 -16.26 -27.02
C VAL A 451 -8.81 -16.39 -27.04
N GLY A 452 -8.15 -16.15 -25.92
CA GLY A 452 -6.75 -16.53 -25.79
C GLY A 452 -6.52 -18.01 -25.90
N ASP A 453 -5.44 -18.40 -26.57
CA ASP A 453 -5.01 -19.78 -26.69
C ASP A 453 -4.77 -20.46 -25.35
N TYR A 454 -4.23 -19.76 -24.34
CA TYR A 454 -4.10 -20.28 -22.98
C TYR A 454 -5.42 -20.88 -22.45
N ILE A 455 -6.48 -20.08 -22.31
CA ILE A 455 -7.79 -20.59 -21.83
C ILE A 455 -8.53 -21.39 -22.90
N GLY A 456 -8.32 -21.09 -24.19
CA GLY A 456 -8.95 -21.78 -25.32
C GLY A 456 -8.51 -23.23 -25.47
N THR A 457 -7.29 -23.56 -25.01
CA THR A 457 -6.72 -24.92 -25.06
C THR A 457 -6.79 -25.68 -23.73
N GLY A 458 -7.41 -25.12 -22.69
CA GLY A 458 -7.59 -25.82 -21.41
C GLY A 458 -6.95 -25.16 -20.20
N GLY A 459 -6.15 -24.10 -20.40
CA GLY A 459 -5.52 -23.36 -19.33
C GLY A 459 -6.53 -22.92 -18.28
N SER A 460 -6.13 -22.90 -17.00
CA SER A 460 -7.03 -22.53 -15.91
C SER A 460 -8.28 -23.45 -15.78
N GLY A 461 -8.23 -24.63 -16.40
CA GLY A 461 -9.28 -25.65 -16.48
C GLY A 461 -10.48 -25.29 -17.37
N TYR A 462 -10.40 -24.20 -18.14
CA TYR A 462 -11.47 -23.79 -19.05
C TYR A 462 -11.70 -24.86 -20.13
N ASN A 463 -12.95 -25.05 -20.56
CA ASN A 463 -13.28 -26.00 -21.62
C ASN A 463 -14.15 -25.32 -22.68
N PHE A 464 -13.51 -24.72 -23.68
CA PHE A 464 -14.20 -24.10 -24.80
C PHE A 464 -14.62 -25.16 -25.83
N VAL A 465 -15.89 -25.58 -25.77
CA VAL A 465 -16.44 -26.59 -26.69
C VAL A 465 -16.95 -25.94 -27.97
N GLY A 466 -16.35 -26.29 -29.10
CA GLY A 466 -16.76 -25.78 -30.40
C GLY A 466 -15.88 -26.28 -31.55
N ASN A 467 -16.15 -25.78 -32.75
CA ASN A 467 -15.32 -26.03 -33.92
C ASN A 467 -14.24 -24.94 -34.02
N VAL A 468 -12.97 -25.32 -33.83
CA VAL A 468 -11.84 -24.38 -33.96
C VAL A 468 -11.71 -23.97 -35.43
N LEU A 469 -12.03 -22.71 -35.73
CA LEU A 469 -11.94 -22.14 -37.07
C LEU A 469 -10.49 -21.75 -37.40
N GLU A 470 -9.82 -21.14 -36.42
CA GLU A 470 -8.42 -20.71 -36.51
C GLU A 470 -7.76 -20.91 -35.14
N ALA A 471 -6.69 -21.72 -35.08
CA ALA A 471 -5.97 -21.97 -33.84
C ALA A 471 -5.01 -20.83 -33.45
N LYS A 472 -4.66 -19.97 -34.42
CA LYS A 472 -3.72 -18.85 -34.28
C LYS A 472 -4.13 -17.76 -35.27
N SER A 473 -4.80 -16.72 -34.78
CA SER A 473 -5.25 -15.58 -35.59
C SER A 473 -4.34 -14.36 -35.46
N GLY A 474 -3.28 -14.44 -34.64
CA GLY A 474 -2.33 -13.38 -34.31
C GLY A 474 -2.23 -13.13 -32.80
N PHE A 475 -1.26 -12.33 -32.38
CA PHE A 475 -1.01 -12.05 -30.96
C PHE A 475 -2.06 -11.11 -30.36
N MET A 476 -2.37 -11.29 -29.08
CA MET A 476 -3.23 -10.35 -28.34
C MET A 476 -2.61 -8.95 -28.25
N THR A 477 -1.30 -8.87 -28.04
CA THR A 477 -0.55 -7.61 -28.00
C THR A 477 -0.67 -6.85 -29.31
N GLU A 478 -0.53 -7.55 -30.44
CA GLU A 478 -0.73 -6.97 -31.77
C GLU A 478 -2.18 -6.47 -31.95
N ALA A 479 -3.17 -7.24 -31.50
CA ALA A 479 -4.57 -6.82 -31.55
C ALA A 479 -4.81 -5.51 -30.77
N MET A 480 -4.27 -5.40 -29.55
CA MET A 480 -4.39 -4.19 -28.72
C MET A 480 -3.64 -2.99 -29.30
N ILE A 481 -2.42 -3.19 -29.80
CA ILE A 481 -1.63 -2.13 -30.46
C ILE A 481 -2.39 -1.59 -31.67
N ASN A 482 -2.83 -2.47 -32.57
CA ASN A 482 -3.56 -2.08 -33.77
C ASN A 482 -4.88 -1.37 -33.43
N TYR A 483 -5.57 -1.82 -32.39
CA TYR A 483 -6.84 -1.21 -31.97
C TYR A 483 -6.64 0.17 -31.34
N ALA A 484 -5.62 0.34 -30.49
CA ALA A 484 -5.27 1.65 -29.92
C ALA A 484 -4.87 2.65 -31.01
N GLU A 485 -4.07 2.21 -31.98
CA GLU A 485 -3.68 3.02 -33.14
C GLU A 485 -4.90 3.40 -33.98
N HIS A 486 -5.80 2.44 -34.26
CA HIS A 486 -7.04 2.68 -34.99
C HIS A 486 -7.92 3.74 -34.30
N LEU A 487 -8.15 3.62 -32.99
CA LEU A 487 -8.92 4.60 -32.22
C LEU A 487 -8.26 5.99 -32.26
N THR A 488 -6.93 6.03 -32.16
CA THR A 488 -6.15 7.27 -32.20
C THR A 488 -6.21 7.93 -33.57
N GLU A 489 -6.14 7.16 -34.66
CA GLU A 489 -6.32 7.64 -36.04
C GLU A 489 -7.71 8.23 -36.27
N GLU A 490 -8.74 7.71 -35.60
CA GLU A 490 -10.10 8.25 -35.59
C GLU A 490 -10.28 9.47 -34.67
N GLY A 491 -9.24 9.89 -33.95
CA GLY A 491 -9.26 11.02 -33.02
C GLY A 491 -9.94 10.70 -31.69
N GLN A 492 -10.07 9.41 -31.33
CA GLN A 492 -10.65 8.95 -30.08
C GLN A 492 -9.56 8.74 -29.02
N LYS A 493 -9.90 8.99 -27.76
CA LYS A 493 -9.10 8.58 -26.60
C LYS A 493 -9.52 7.18 -26.17
N ILE A 494 -8.60 6.39 -25.64
CA ILE A 494 -8.88 5.03 -25.14
C ILE A 494 -9.43 5.14 -23.71
N ASN A 495 -10.63 5.70 -23.58
CA ASN A 495 -11.33 5.85 -22.31
C ASN A 495 -12.38 4.73 -22.18
N TYR A 496 -12.24 3.92 -21.13
CA TYR A 496 -13.17 2.83 -20.82
C TYR A 496 -13.61 2.90 -19.36
N THR A 497 -14.84 2.46 -19.12
CA THR A 497 -15.52 2.43 -17.82
C THR A 497 -15.74 0.98 -17.38
N ASN A 498 -16.01 0.80 -16.08
CA ASN A 498 -16.34 -0.48 -15.47
C ASN A 498 -17.86 -0.65 -15.33
N ASN A 499 -18.29 -1.88 -15.04
CA ASN A 499 -19.68 -2.27 -14.75
C ASN A 499 -20.69 -1.95 -15.87
N GLU A 500 -20.28 -2.12 -17.13
CA GLU A 500 -21.14 -1.93 -18.31
C GLU A 500 -21.61 -3.25 -18.92
N ARG A 501 -20.77 -4.29 -18.83
CA ARG A 501 -20.97 -5.56 -19.57
C ARG A 501 -21.28 -6.75 -18.68
N ILE A 502 -20.81 -6.75 -17.43
CA ILE A 502 -20.85 -7.93 -16.56
C ILE A 502 -21.49 -7.58 -15.21
N PHE A 503 -22.47 -8.38 -14.81
CA PHE A 503 -23.27 -8.14 -13.61
C PHE A 503 -23.49 -9.42 -12.81
N ILE A 504 -23.77 -9.26 -11.50
CA ILE A 504 -24.27 -10.33 -10.63
C ILE A 504 -25.65 -9.91 -10.11
N ARG A 505 -26.61 -10.83 -10.18
CA ARG A 505 -27.98 -10.65 -9.67
C ARG A 505 -28.34 -11.79 -8.73
N VAL A 506 -28.76 -11.46 -7.51
CA VAL A 506 -29.27 -12.45 -6.56
C VAL A 506 -30.73 -12.76 -6.86
N SER A 507 -31.08 -14.04 -6.98
CA SER A 507 -32.44 -14.54 -7.15
C SER A 507 -33.08 -14.85 -5.80
N ASN A 508 -34.23 -14.23 -5.54
CA ASN A 508 -35.02 -14.46 -4.33
C ASN A 508 -35.87 -15.74 -4.38
N GLU A 509 -35.95 -16.42 -5.53
CA GLU A 509 -36.78 -17.62 -5.73
C GLU A 509 -35.98 -18.93 -5.64
N ALA A 510 -34.67 -18.84 -5.41
CA ALA A 510 -33.78 -19.99 -5.41
C ALA A 510 -33.86 -20.81 -4.11
N PRO A 511 -33.69 -22.14 -4.17
CA PRO A 511 -33.52 -22.96 -2.97
C PRO A 511 -32.33 -22.46 -2.16
N ILE A 512 -32.57 -22.31 -0.87
CA ILE A 512 -31.54 -21.98 0.11
C ILE A 512 -30.92 -23.31 0.56
N ASP A 513 -29.65 -23.52 0.28
CA ASP A 513 -28.91 -24.69 0.77
C ASP A 513 -28.66 -24.57 2.28
N GLY A 514 -28.63 -25.70 2.98
CA GLY A 514 -28.36 -25.77 4.42
C GLY A 514 -29.51 -26.35 5.24
N GLU A 515 -29.24 -26.65 6.51
CA GLU A 515 -30.26 -27.00 7.48
C GLU A 515 -31.07 -25.75 7.84
N VAL A 516 -32.40 -25.83 7.82
CA VAL A 516 -33.24 -24.73 8.33
C VAL A 516 -33.07 -24.63 9.84
N ILE A 517 -32.47 -23.54 10.29
CA ILE A 517 -32.17 -23.27 11.69
C ILE A 517 -33.13 -22.24 12.32
N GLY A 518 -33.88 -21.50 11.50
CA GLY A 518 -34.82 -20.49 11.97
C GLY A 518 -35.66 -19.89 10.85
N SER A 519 -36.29 -18.75 11.10
CA SER A 519 -37.05 -17.99 10.09
C SER A 519 -37.10 -16.51 10.41
N THR A 520 -37.38 -15.66 9.42
CA THR A 520 -37.68 -14.23 9.56
C THR A 520 -38.92 -13.90 8.74
N GLU A 521 -39.84 -13.07 9.25
CA GLU A 521 -41.04 -12.65 8.49
C GLU A 521 -40.78 -11.41 7.63
N ARG A 522 -39.83 -10.56 8.01
CA ARG A 522 -39.53 -9.28 7.34
C ARG A 522 -38.25 -9.31 6.51
N GLY A 523 -37.42 -10.33 6.71
CA GLY A 523 -36.05 -10.34 6.21
C GLY A 523 -35.12 -9.52 7.10
N LEU A 524 -33.82 -9.76 6.94
CA LEU A 524 -32.74 -9.09 7.64
C LEU A 524 -31.78 -8.54 6.60
N SER A 525 -31.36 -7.29 6.74
CA SER A 525 -30.47 -6.63 5.78
C SER A 525 -29.40 -5.86 6.52
N SER A 526 -28.23 -5.71 5.90
CA SER A 526 -27.18 -4.79 6.34
C SER A 526 -27.30 -3.39 5.72
N ALA A 527 -28.31 -3.14 4.88
CA ALA A 527 -28.42 -1.89 4.11
C ALA A 527 -28.49 -0.62 4.98
N ASN A 528 -29.02 -0.73 6.20
CA ASN A 528 -29.12 0.39 7.13
C ASN A 528 -27.86 0.63 7.96
N ASN A 529 -26.79 -0.15 7.77
CA ASN A 529 -25.58 -0.12 8.60
C ASN A 529 -24.93 1.27 8.70
N SER A 530 -25.08 2.13 7.68
CA SER A 530 -24.51 3.48 7.65
C SER A 530 -25.43 4.58 8.20
N LEU A 531 -26.70 4.27 8.47
CA LEU A 531 -27.73 5.24 8.84
C LEU A 531 -28.32 4.98 10.23
N GLY A 532 -28.14 3.77 10.77
CA GLY A 532 -28.69 3.33 12.05
C GLY A 532 -28.33 1.88 12.34
N ASP A 533 -29.12 1.24 13.19
CA ASP A 533 -29.04 -0.21 13.37
C ASP A 533 -29.75 -0.91 12.22
N SER A 534 -29.16 -2.02 11.76
CA SER A 534 -29.71 -2.85 10.71
C SER A 534 -30.22 -4.19 11.26
N GLY A 535 -31.12 -4.86 10.52
CA GLY A 535 -31.62 -6.16 10.93
C GLY A 535 -30.52 -7.22 11.12
N LEU A 536 -29.52 -7.25 10.22
CA LEU A 536 -28.37 -8.15 10.37
C LEU A 536 -27.40 -7.69 11.46
N GLY A 537 -27.19 -6.38 11.60
CA GLY A 537 -26.35 -5.80 12.67
C GLY A 537 -26.85 -6.21 14.04
N ASN A 538 -28.16 -6.13 14.26
CA ASN A 538 -28.81 -6.53 15.50
C ASN A 538 -28.69 -8.04 15.75
N LEU A 539 -28.90 -8.88 14.73
CA LEU A 539 -28.74 -10.33 14.84
C LEU A 539 -27.31 -10.71 15.26
N TYR A 540 -26.30 -10.19 14.56
CA TYR A 540 -24.91 -10.56 14.79
C TYR A 540 -24.42 -10.09 16.17
N THR A 541 -24.78 -8.88 16.57
CA THR A 541 -24.36 -8.32 17.87
C THR A 541 -25.07 -9.00 19.04
N ASP A 542 -26.32 -9.44 18.89
CA ASP A 542 -27.01 -10.27 19.89
C ASP A 542 -26.36 -11.64 20.02
N ALA A 543 -25.98 -12.25 18.89
CA ALA A 543 -25.37 -13.58 18.86
C ALA A 543 -24.01 -13.61 19.58
N VAL A 544 -23.11 -12.67 19.29
CA VAL A 544 -21.79 -12.62 19.95
C VAL A 544 -21.90 -12.30 21.44
N ARG A 545 -22.88 -11.46 21.83
CA ARG A 545 -23.19 -11.16 23.23
C ARG A 545 -23.70 -12.41 23.95
N ALA A 546 -24.65 -13.12 23.36
CA ALA A 546 -25.24 -14.33 23.92
C ALA A 546 -24.24 -15.50 24.02
N ALA A 547 -23.34 -15.66 23.05
CA ALA A 547 -22.35 -16.73 23.04
C ALA A 547 -21.25 -16.58 24.11
N THR A 548 -21.02 -15.37 24.60
CA THR A 548 -19.91 -15.06 25.50
C THR A 548 -20.33 -14.60 26.90
N ASP A 549 -21.64 -14.46 27.15
CA ASP A 549 -22.19 -13.84 28.36
C ASP A 549 -21.64 -12.43 28.65
N ALA A 550 -21.12 -11.72 27.63
CA ALA A 550 -20.66 -10.34 27.76
C ALA A 550 -21.84 -9.39 28.03
N GLU A 551 -21.56 -8.29 28.73
CA GLU A 551 -22.59 -7.28 29.03
C GLU A 551 -23.05 -6.54 27.76
N LEU A 552 -22.12 -6.25 26.84
CA LEU A 552 -22.37 -5.53 25.60
C LEU A 552 -21.82 -6.31 24.39
N GLY A 553 -22.45 -6.15 23.23
CA GLY A 553 -21.97 -6.67 21.94
C GLY A 553 -21.71 -5.54 20.96
N MET A 554 -20.64 -5.63 20.18
CA MET A 554 -20.22 -4.58 19.25
C MET A 554 -19.55 -5.17 18.00
N LEU A 555 -19.97 -4.76 16.80
CA LEU A 555 -19.34 -5.17 15.55
C LEU A 555 -19.29 -3.99 14.57
N ASN A 556 -18.17 -3.86 13.85
CA ASN A 556 -18.05 -2.89 12.76
C ASN A 556 -18.97 -3.27 11.60
N SER A 557 -19.59 -2.26 10.96
CA SER A 557 -20.57 -2.40 9.90
C SER A 557 -20.03 -3.18 8.69
N SER A 558 -18.73 -3.11 8.41
CA SER A 558 -18.08 -3.88 7.34
C SER A 558 -17.94 -5.38 7.63
N SER A 559 -18.08 -5.81 8.89
CA SER A 559 -18.12 -7.22 9.26
C SER A 559 -19.53 -7.82 9.27
N VAL A 560 -20.55 -7.01 8.98
CA VAL A 560 -21.95 -7.46 8.90
C VAL A 560 -22.51 -7.06 7.54
N ILE A 561 -22.47 -7.96 6.57
CA ILE A 561 -22.82 -7.66 5.18
C ILE A 561 -23.86 -8.63 4.62
N GLY A 562 -24.70 -8.13 3.72
CA GLY A 562 -25.62 -8.92 2.91
C GLY A 562 -27.08 -8.85 3.35
N THR A 563 -27.88 -9.83 2.93
CA THR A 563 -29.33 -9.84 3.14
C THR A 563 -29.85 -11.27 3.27
N ILE A 564 -30.72 -11.49 4.26
CA ILE A 564 -31.55 -12.68 4.41
C ILE A 564 -32.99 -12.28 4.07
N PRO A 565 -33.60 -12.83 2.99
CA PRO A 565 -34.98 -12.51 2.65
C PRO A 565 -35.97 -13.07 3.67
N ALA A 566 -37.20 -12.54 3.69
CA ALA A 566 -38.29 -13.12 4.47
C ALA A 566 -38.49 -14.61 4.12
N GLY A 567 -38.52 -15.48 5.12
CA GLY A 567 -38.61 -16.93 4.95
C GLY A 567 -37.73 -17.72 5.92
N PRO A 568 -37.42 -19.00 5.59
CA PRO A 568 -36.49 -19.83 6.36
C PRO A 568 -35.07 -19.25 6.36
N ILE A 569 -34.42 -19.33 7.52
CA ILE A 569 -32.98 -19.06 7.71
C ILE A 569 -32.27 -20.42 7.80
N THR A 570 -31.18 -20.57 7.07
CA THR A 570 -30.34 -21.78 7.07
C THR A 570 -28.95 -21.51 7.62
N ASP A 571 -28.30 -22.55 8.14
CA ASP A 571 -26.92 -22.48 8.63
C ASP A 571 -25.93 -22.00 7.56
N ARG A 572 -26.04 -22.53 6.34
CA ARG A 572 -25.14 -22.20 5.23
C ARG A 572 -25.31 -20.76 4.72
N GLN A 573 -26.48 -20.15 4.90
CA GLN A 573 -26.64 -18.72 4.65
C GLN A 573 -25.82 -17.88 5.63
N ILE A 574 -25.85 -18.22 6.92
CA ILE A 574 -25.10 -17.48 7.94
C ILE A 574 -23.60 -17.65 7.72
N GLU A 575 -23.15 -18.87 7.44
CA GLU A 575 -21.75 -19.16 7.07
C GLU A 575 -21.32 -18.34 5.84
N PHE A 576 -22.15 -18.27 4.79
CA PHE A 576 -21.82 -17.50 3.58
C PHE A 576 -21.75 -15.99 3.80
N LEU A 577 -22.59 -15.43 4.68
CA LEU A 577 -22.59 -13.99 4.96
C LEU A 577 -21.35 -13.55 5.76
N ASP A 578 -20.64 -14.48 6.41
CA ASP A 578 -19.33 -14.21 7.00
C ASP A 578 -18.20 -14.44 5.99
N GLN A 579 -17.72 -13.35 5.39
CA GLN A 579 -16.63 -13.40 4.41
C GLN A 579 -15.23 -13.33 5.03
N PHE A 580 -15.14 -13.12 6.35
CA PHE A 580 -13.87 -12.79 7.01
C PHE A 580 -13.39 -13.90 7.94
N GLY A 581 -14.29 -14.75 8.43
CA GLY A 581 -13.93 -15.86 9.33
C GLY A 581 -13.37 -15.36 10.66
N ASN A 582 -13.79 -14.17 11.09
CA ASN A 582 -13.33 -13.53 12.31
C ASN A 582 -13.79 -14.32 13.55
N VAL A 583 -13.01 -14.23 14.62
CA VAL A 583 -13.35 -14.86 15.92
C VAL A 583 -13.74 -13.82 16.96
N ILE A 584 -14.55 -14.24 17.93
CA ILE A 584 -15.03 -13.35 18.99
C ILE A 584 -13.92 -13.09 20.01
N VAL A 585 -13.70 -11.82 20.34
CA VAL A 585 -12.85 -11.36 21.44
C VAL A 585 -13.74 -10.69 22.49
N VAL A 586 -13.47 -10.93 23.77
CA VAL A 586 -14.12 -10.22 24.87
C VAL A 586 -13.08 -9.46 25.67
N ALA A 587 -13.28 -8.15 25.82
CA ALA A 587 -12.38 -7.29 26.60
C ALA A 587 -13.17 -6.38 27.54
N LYS A 588 -12.50 -5.85 28.56
CA LYS A 588 -13.05 -4.79 29.40
C LYS A 588 -12.86 -3.42 28.79
N THR A 589 -13.85 -2.56 28.98
CA THR A 589 -13.81 -1.18 28.52
C THR A 589 -14.61 -0.24 29.43
N THR A 590 -14.46 1.06 29.20
CA THR A 590 -15.24 2.12 29.85
C THR A 590 -16.24 2.72 28.87
N VAL A 591 -17.29 3.37 29.41
CA VAL A 591 -18.27 4.13 28.61
C VAL A 591 -17.57 5.21 27.77
N ASP A 592 -16.53 5.86 28.31
CA ASP A 592 -15.79 6.90 27.59
C ASP A 592 -15.06 6.35 26.36
N ARG A 593 -14.45 5.16 26.47
CA ARG A 593 -13.77 4.52 25.34
C ARG A 593 -14.76 4.06 24.26
N LEU A 594 -15.93 3.56 24.65
CA LEU A 594 -17.00 3.24 23.70
C LEU A 594 -17.50 4.47 22.95
N LYS A 595 -17.70 5.59 23.66
CA LYS A 595 -18.04 6.89 23.07
C LYS A 595 -17.00 7.34 22.06
N GLU A 596 -15.73 7.26 22.42
CA GLU A 596 -14.60 7.62 21.54
C GLU A 596 -14.62 6.81 20.25
N ILE A 597 -14.69 5.47 20.35
CA ILE A 597 -14.74 4.60 19.16
C ILE A 597 -15.96 4.92 18.30
N ILE A 598 -17.16 4.98 18.88
CA ILE A 598 -18.38 5.23 18.11
C ILE A 598 -18.31 6.60 17.43
N LEU A 599 -17.85 7.64 18.13
CA LEU A 599 -17.77 8.99 17.58
C LEU A 599 -16.69 9.11 16.50
N GLU A 600 -15.50 8.55 16.71
CA GLU A 600 -14.40 8.54 15.74
C GLU A 600 -14.81 7.84 14.45
N GLN A 601 -15.37 6.63 14.58
CA GLN A 601 -15.77 5.84 13.43
C GLN A 601 -16.96 6.48 12.71
N SER A 602 -17.94 7.01 13.44
CA SER A 602 -19.05 7.72 12.82
C SER A 602 -18.65 9.02 12.13
N THR A 603 -17.63 9.70 12.64
CA THR A 603 -17.06 10.89 12.00
C THR A 603 -16.30 10.51 10.73
N TYR A 604 -15.45 9.48 10.79
CA TYR A 604 -14.68 9.00 9.64
C TYR A 604 -15.58 8.51 8.50
N HIS A 605 -16.64 7.77 8.82
CA HIS A 605 -17.58 7.22 7.83
C HIS A 605 -18.73 8.18 7.48
N ASN A 606 -18.85 9.33 8.16
CA ASN A 606 -20.01 10.24 8.07
C ASN A 606 -21.36 9.49 8.18
N GLY A 607 -21.43 8.55 9.12
CA GLY A 607 -22.60 7.70 9.33
C GLY A 607 -22.44 6.78 10.53
N VAL A 608 -23.29 5.77 10.66
CA VAL A 608 -23.10 4.69 11.63
C VAL A 608 -22.04 3.71 11.10
N ASP A 609 -21.11 3.28 11.95
CA ASP A 609 -20.16 2.22 11.59
C ASP A 609 -20.09 1.10 12.65
N VAL A 610 -20.77 1.27 13.78
CA VAL A 610 -20.70 0.33 14.90
C VAL A 610 -22.11 -0.17 15.23
N GLN A 611 -22.37 -1.44 14.94
CA GLN A 611 -23.60 -2.11 15.34
C GLN A 611 -23.48 -2.56 16.80
N VAL A 612 -24.58 -2.50 17.57
CA VAL A 612 -24.54 -2.71 19.03
C VAL A 612 -25.65 -3.61 19.56
N SER A 613 -25.36 -4.24 20.71
CA SER A 613 -26.30 -5.00 21.52
C SER A 613 -26.02 -4.78 23.00
N GLY A 614 -27.06 -4.72 23.84
CA GLY A 614 -26.96 -4.54 25.30
C GLY A 614 -27.00 -3.08 25.74
N PHE A 615 -27.06 -2.16 24.79
CA PHE A 615 -27.24 -0.74 24.98
C PHE A 615 -27.78 -0.10 23.70
N HIS A 616 -28.27 1.12 23.82
CA HIS A 616 -28.66 1.99 22.72
C HIS A 616 -27.73 3.19 22.67
N TYR A 617 -27.52 3.74 21.47
CA TYR A 617 -26.86 5.03 21.35
C TYR A 617 -27.53 5.96 20.34
N GLU A 618 -27.50 7.24 20.68
CA GLU A 618 -27.99 8.33 19.85
C GLU A 618 -26.78 9.19 19.47
N LEU A 619 -26.48 9.24 18.17
CA LEU A 619 -25.47 10.13 17.62
C LEU A 619 -26.03 11.54 17.53
N VAL A 620 -25.40 12.49 18.20
CA VAL A 620 -25.77 13.89 18.11
C VAL A 620 -24.99 14.52 16.97
N LYS A 621 -25.72 15.01 15.96
CA LYS A 621 -25.18 15.67 14.78
C LYS A 621 -25.52 17.16 14.82
N GLU A 622 -24.50 18.02 14.86
CA GLU A 622 -24.63 19.48 14.80
C GLU A 622 -23.86 20.00 13.58
N ASN A 623 -24.50 20.85 12.77
CA ASN A 623 -23.88 21.44 11.56
C ASN A 623 -23.20 20.41 10.64
N GLY A 624 -23.89 19.29 10.38
CA GLY A 624 -23.37 18.23 9.52
C GLY A 624 -22.29 17.33 10.15
N LYS A 625 -21.93 17.52 11.42
CA LYS A 625 -20.88 16.75 12.12
C LYS A 625 -21.41 16.03 13.34
N PHE A 626 -20.94 14.82 13.59
CA PHE A 626 -21.22 14.12 14.85
C PHE A 626 -20.38 14.75 15.97
N VAL A 627 -21.04 15.24 17.02
CA VAL A 627 -20.41 15.98 18.12
C VAL A 627 -20.51 15.29 19.46
N ASP A 628 -21.46 14.38 19.64
CA ASP A 628 -21.63 13.61 20.87
C ASP A 628 -22.31 12.26 20.57
N VAL A 629 -22.21 11.35 21.53
CA VAL A 629 -22.91 10.06 21.54
C VAL A 629 -23.59 9.92 22.90
N ILE A 630 -24.92 9.87 22.91
CA ILE A 630 -25.71 9.62 24.12
C ILE A 630 -25.93 8.12 24.20
N MET A 631 -25.43 7.47 25.25
CA MET A 631 -25.56 6.02 25.42
C MET A 631 -26.46 5.68 26.60
N THR A 632 -27.39 4.77 26.38
CA THR A 632 -28.37 4.31 27.39
C THR A 632 -28.45 2.79 27.42
N ASP A 633 -28.85 2.21 28.55
CA ASP A 633 -29.22 0.80 28.63
C ASP A 633 -30.52 0.50 27.85
N GLU A 634 -30.91 -0.77 27.82
CA GLU A 634 -32.09 -1.24 27.09
C GLU A 634 -33.40 -0.63 27.66
N GLU A 635 -33.41 -0.16 28.91
CA GLU A 635 -34.51 0.57 29.55
C GLU A 635 -34.46 2.10 29.35
N GLY A 636 -33.44 2.62 28.65
CA GLY A 636 -33.26 4.05 28.36
C GLY A 636 -32.65 4.87 29.51
N GLN A 637 -32.00 4.23 30.50
CA GLN A 637 -31.20 4.94 31.52
C GLN A 637 -29.76 5.14 31.03
N PRO A 638 -29.08 6.25 31.36
CA PRO A 638 -27.68 6.44 31.01
C PRO A 638 -26.78 5.33 31.56
N LEU A 639 -25.81 4.86 30.75
CA LEU A 639 -24.82 3.90 31.21
C LEU A 639 -23.96 4.48 32.36
N ASP A 640 -23.64 3.65 33.36
CA ASP A 640 -22.79 4.03 34.49
C ASP A 640 -21.34 4.21 34.04
N THR A 641 -20.86 5.47 34.03
CA THR A 641 -19.50 5.84 33.61
C THR A 641 -18.43 5.54 34.66
N THR A 642 -18.81 5.10 35.86
CA THR A 642 -17.86 4.86 36.97
C THR A 642 -17.33 3.43 37.04
N ARG A 643 -17.80 2.55 36.14
CA ARG A 643 -17.44 1.13 36.10
C ARG A 643 -17.00 0.70 34.70
N GLU A 644 -16.36 -0.46 34.65
CA GLU A 644 -16.04 -1.15 33.41
C GLU A 644 -17.18 -2.09 32.98
N TYR A 645 -17.24 -2.34 31.68
CA TYR A 645 -18.15 -3.28 31.02
C TYR A 645 -17.35 -4.32 30.27
N THR A 646 -17.89 -5.53 30.17
CA THR A 646 -17.39 -6.56 29.26
C THR A 646 -18.04 -6.42 27.89
N VAL A 647 -17.23 -6.39 26.82
CA VAL A 647 -17.72 -6.19 25.44
C VAL A 647 -17.23 -7.31 24.55
N ALA A 648 -18.19 -8.00 23.92
CA ALA A 648 -17.93 -8.99 22.88
C ALA A 648 -17.88 -8.32 21.50
N TYR A 649 -16.80 -8.54 20.77
CA TYR A 649 -16.54 -7.99 19.44
C TYR A 649 -15.61 -8.91 18.64
N ASN A 650 -15.08 -8.50 17.48
CA ASN A 650 -14.26 -9.39 16.64
C ASN A 650 -12.74 -9.11 16.73
N ASP A 651 -11.93 -10.10 16.38
CA ASP A 651 -10.46 -10.05 16.42
C ASP A 651 -9.85 -9.04 15.44
N TYR A 652 -10.49 -8.81 14.28
CA TYR A 652 -10.12 -7.72 13.38
C TYR A 652 -10.19 -6.36 14.08
N MET A 653 -11.31 -6.05 14.74
CA MET A 653 -11.48 -4.85 15.54
C MET A 653 -10.49 -4.79 16.70
N HIS A 654 -10.18 -5.92 17.35
CA HIS A 654 -9.19 -5.97 18.42
C HIS A 654 -7.78 -5.60 17.93
N GLY A 655 -7.39 -6.10 16.74
CA GLY A 655 -6.09 -5.83 16.12
C GLY A 655 -5.92 -4.42 15.56
N ARG A 656 -6.96 -3.57 15.55
CA ARG A 656 -6.92 -2.20 15.04
C ARG A 656 -7.07 -1.19 16.16
N ALA A 657 -6.09 -0.30 16.31
CA ALA A 657 -6.06 0.69 17.40
C ALA A 657 -7.34 1.56 17.47
N PHE A 658 -7.95 1.87 16.32
CA PHE A 658 -9.14 2.71 16.21
C PHE A 658 -10.47 2.00 16.55
N TYR A 659 -10.48 0.66 16.65
CA TYR A 659 -11.64 -0.12 17.13
C TYR A 659 -11.37 -0.82 18.46
N ASN A 660 -10.13 -0.83 18.94
CA ASN A 660 -9.74 -1.59 20.12
C ASN A 660 -10.45 -1.03 21.37
N VAL A 661 -11.32 -1.82 21.98
CA VAL A 661 -12.10 -1.42 23.16
C VAL A 661 -11.29 -1.47 24.46
N GLY A 662 -10.15 -2.16 24.49
CA GLY A 662 -9.28 -2.26 25.65
C GLY A 662 -8.28 -3.41 25.59
N ASN A 663 -7.19 -3.28 26.34
CA ASN A 663 -6.10 -4.27 26.39
C ASN A 663 -6.34 -5.38 27.45
N GLU A 664 -7.32 -5.22 28.34
CA GLU A 664 -7.68 -6.28 29.30
C GLU A 664 -8.64 -7.27 28.65
N VAL A 665 -8.07 -8.29 28.01
CA VAL A 665 -8.81 -9.37 27.33
C VAL A 665 -9.26 -10.42 28.35
N ILE A 666 -10.55 -10.75 28.32
CA ILE A 666 -11.19 -11.81 29.10
C ILE A 666 -11.25 -13.11 28.29
N ILE A 667 -11.58 -13.01 26.99
CA ILE A 667 -11.64 -14.12 26.05
C ILE A 667 -10.90 -13.70 24.78
N GLU A 668 -9.83 -14.41 24.44
CA GLU A 668 -8.99 -14.13 23.27
C GLU A 668 -9.47 -14.86 22.00
N ASN A 669 -10.21 -15.96 22.17
CA ASN A 669 -10.87 -16.70 21.10
C ASN A 669 -12.17 -17.32 21.62
N GLY A 670 -13.29 -16.64 21.39
CA GLY A 670 -14.64 -17.06 21.72
C GLY A 670 -15.31 -17.93 20.67
N GLY A 671 -14.55 -18.40 19.68
CA GLY A 671 -15.05 -19.12 18.51
C GLY A 671 -15.40 -18.18 17.33
N PRO A 672 -15.70 -18.74 16.15
CA PRO A 672 -16.07 -17.97 14.97
C PRO A 672 -17.38 -17.20 15.17
N VAL A 673 -17.43 -15.96 14.68
CA VAL A 673 -18.64 -15.11 14.80
C VAL A 673 -19.86 -15.78 14.14
N TRP A 674 -19.71 -16.34 12.94
CA TRP A 674 -20.83 -16.98 12.22
C TRP A 674 -21.41 -18.20 12.94
N GLU A 675 -20.59 -19.00 13.65
CA GLU A 675 -21.07 -20.13 14.44
C GLU A 675 -21.96 -19.65 15.60
N SER A 676 -21.57 -18.55 16.26
CA SER A 676 -22.39 -17.96 17.32
C SER A 676 -23.76 -17.48 16.82
N VAL A 677 -23.82 -16.98 15.58
CA VAL A 677 -25.07 -16.55 14.94
C VAL A 677 -25.96 -17.75 14.64
N ILE A 678 -25.41 -18.85 14.12
CA ILE A 678 -26.16 -20.09 13.91
C ILE A 678 -26.76 -20.59 15.23
N ASP A 679 -25.96 -20.66 16.27
CA ASP A 679 -26.40 -21.14 17.58
C ASP A 679 -27.45 -20.22 18.19
N TYR A 680 -27.30 -18.90 18.05
CA TYR A 680 -28.31 -17.94 18.48
C TYR A 680 -29.64 -18.16 17.76
N VAL A 681 -29.61 -18.31 16.43
CA VAL A 681 -30.81 -18.54 15.61
C VAL A 681 -31.50 -19.86 15.97
N ARG A 682 -30.74 -20.95 16.14
CA ARG A 682 -31.27 -22.27 16.51
C ARG A 682 -32.01 -22.27 17.86
N ASN A 683 -31.52 -21.45 18.79
CA ASN A 683 -32.05 -21.38 20.15
C ASN A 683 -33.09 -20.25 20.32
N HIS A 684 -33.40 -19.49 19.26
CA HIS A 684 -34.39 -18.42 19.29
C HIS A 684 -35.81 -18.97 19.13
N ASP A 685 -36.73 -18.55 20.01
CA ASP A 685 -38.14 -18.96 19.95
C ASP A 685 -38.93 -18.08 18.97
N GLY A 686 -39.24 -18.61 17.78
CA GLY A 686 -40.09 -17.94 16.77
C GLY A 686 -39.30 -17.23 15.67
N PRO A 687 -39.97 -16.42 14.82
CA PRO A 687 -39.29 -15.65 13.78
C PRO A 687 -38.37 -14.57 14.37
N ILE A 688 -37.17 -14.45 13.80
CA ILE A 688 -36.19 -13.41 14.14
C ILE A 688 -36.48 -12.20 13.25
N ASP A 689 -37.04 -11.15 13.86
CA ASP A 689 -37.36 -9.90 13.19
C ASP A 689 -36.93 -8.72 14.06
N TYR A 690 -36.16 -7.82 13.48
CA TYR A 690 -35.70 -6.60 14.12
C TYR A 690 -36.44 -5.38 13.57
N VAL A 691 -36.52 -4.34 14.39
CA VAL A 691 -37.02 -3.02 13.97
C VAL A 691 -35.80 -2.11 13.83
N GLU A 692 -35.48 -1.71 12.60
CA GLU A 692 -34.36 -0.79 12.35
C GLU A 692 -34.65 0.59 12.97
N GLY A 693 -33.59 1.24 13.46
CA GLY A 693 -33.68 2.50 14.21
C GLY A 693 -34.18 2.32 15.65
N SER A 694 -34.17 1.10 16.18
CA SER A 694 -34.58 0.82 17.56
C SER A 694 -33.43 0.92 18.56
N ARG A 695 -32.18 0.71 18.11
CA ARG A 695 -30.99 0.73 18.97
C ARG A 695 -30.08 1.91 18.70
N ILE A 696 -30.02 2.34 17.44
CA ILE A 696 -29.12 3.39 17.00
C ILE A 696 -29.94 4.45 16.30
N THR A 697 -29.85 5.68 16.80
CA THR A 697 -30.51 6.84 16.22
C THR A 697 -29.52 7.98 15.98
N ILE A 698 -29.91 8.92 15.14
CA ILE A 698 -29.17 10.16 14.92
C ILE A 698 -30.12 11.31 15.27
N SER A 699 -29.67 12.25 16.11
CA SER A 699 -30.40 13.44 16.52
C SER A 699 -29.53 14.70 16.36
N GLY A 700 -30.05 15.88 16.69
CA GLY A 700 -29.32 17.15 16.55
C GLY A 700 -29.68 17.99 15.31
N GLU A 701 -30.51 17.45 14.41
CA GLU A 701 -31.32 18.31 13.53
C GLU A 701 -32.47 18.92 14.35
N THR A 702 -32.30 20.13 14.91
CA THR A 702 -33.37 21.09 14.61
C THR A 702 -33.34 21.19 13.10
N THR A 703 -34.40 20.72 12.44
CA THR A 703 -34.67 20.91 11.00
C THR A 703 -33.74 21.98 10.44
N PRO A 704 -32.86 21.69 9.47
CA PRO A 704 -32.14 22.75 8.79
C PRO A 704 -33.19 23.81 8.48
N PRO A 705 -33.09 25.05 8.97
CA PRO A 705 -34.05 26.06 8.57
C PRO A 705 -33.99 26.00 7.05
N THR A 706 -35.11 25.68 6.40
CA THR A 706 -35.21 25.73 4.95
C THR A 706 -34.48 27.01 4.54
N PRO A 707 -33.36 26.93 3.79
CA PRO A 707 -32.58 28.12 3.46
C PRO A 707 -33.56 29.17 3.00
N GLY A 708 -33.58 30.34 3.67
CA GLY A 708 -34.74 31.24 3.68
C GLY A 708 -35.38 31.31 2.29
N LEU A 709 -36.62 30.82 2.18
CA LEU A 709 -37.25 30.64 0.87
C LEU A 709 -37.20 31.97 0.10
N PRO A 710 -36.60 32.03 -1.10
CA PRO A 710 -36.67 33.21 -1.93
C PRO A 710 -38.14 33.57 -2.20
N ASP A 711 -38.42 34.86 -2.41
CA ASP A 711 -39.77 35.33 -2.73
C ASP A 711 -40.37 34.52 -3.91
N GLY A 712 -41.44 33.76 -3.62
CA GLY A 712 -42.15 32.94 -4.61
C GLY A 712 -41.85 31.44 -4.59
N VAL A 713 -40.91 30.97 -3.77
CA VAL A 713 -40.64 29.54 -3.51
C VAL A 713 -41.43 29.08 -2.28
N ILE A 714 -41.90 27.83 -2.27
CA ILE A 714 -42.66 27.22 -1.17
C ILE A 714 -42.05 25.87 -0.76
N THR A 715 -42.28 25.46 0.48
CA THR A 715 -41.91 24.12 1.01
C THR A 715 -42.78 23.00 0.41
N VAL A 716 -42.37 21.74 0.61
CA VAL A 716 -43.20 20.58 0.28
C VAL A 716 -44.48 20.57 1.10
N ALA A 717 -44.42 20.85 2.40
CA ALA A 717 -45.60 20.95 3.27
C ALA A 717 -46.60 22.02 2.79
N GLU A 718 -46.13 23.18 2.36
CA GLU A 718 -46.99 24.23 1.78
C GLU A 718 -47.58 23.83 0.43
N ALA A 719 -46.82 23.10 -0.39
CA ALA A 719 -47.30 22.54 -1.66
C ALA A 719 -48.40 21.48 -1.43
N ILE A 720 -48.26 20.65 -0.40
CA ILE A 720 -49.29 19.68 0.04
C ILE A 720 -50.54 20.43 0.50
N ALA A 721 -50.40 21.45 1.35
CA ALA A 721 -51.50 22.24 1.88
C ALA A 721 -52.22 23.06 0.78
N ASN A 722 -51.49 23.53 -0.24
CA ASN A 722 -51.99 24.42 -1.30
C ASN A 722 -51.61 23.90 -2.70
N ASN A 723 -52.11 22.71 -3.04
CA ASN A 723 -51.81 22.00 -4.29
C ASN A 723 -52.52 22.59 -5.54
N SER A 724 -52.26 23.86 -5.85
CA SER A 724 -52.83 24.53 -7.04
C SER A 724 -51.91 25.61 -7.63
N GLY A 725 -51.95 25.77 -8.95
CA GLY A 725 -51.23 26.82 -9.68
C GLY A 725 -49.79 26.45 -10.03
N THR A 726 -49.08 27.35 -10.70
CA THR A 726 -47.65 27.17 -11.00
C THR A 726 -46.82 27.69 -9.84
N LYS A 727 -45.96 26.85 -9.27
CA LYS A 727 -45.14 27.15 -8.09
C LYS A 727 -43.73 26.56 -8.24
N THR A 728 -42.78 27.16 -7.54
CA THR A 728 -41.45 26.59 -7.32
C THR A 728 -41.46 25.96 -5.93
N VAL A 729 -41.24 24.65 -5.87
CA VAL A 729 -41.22 23.87 -4.62
C VAL A 729 -39.78 23.52 -4.30
N GLN A 730 -39.34 23.81 -3.08
CA GLN A 730 -38.04 23.37 -2.57
C GLN A 730 -38.23 22.12 -1.70
N GLY A 731 -37.43 21.08 -1.94
CA GLY A 731 -37.46 19.83 -1.17
C GLY A 731 -36.30 18.92 -1.54
N TYR A 732 -36.01 17.97 -0.65
CA TYR A 732 -35.00 16.94 -0.86
C TYR A 732 -35.55 15.81 -1.72
N ILE A 733 -34.72 15.26 -2.62
CA ILE A 733 -35.07 14.05 -3.38
C ILE A 733 -34.92 12.83 -2.47
N ILE A 734 -36.04 12.16 -2.19
CA ILE A 734 -36.06 11.03 -1.23
C ILE A 734 -36.29 9.65 -1.87
N GLY A 735 -36.53 9.60 -3.19
CA GLY A 735 -36.79 8.34 -3.89
C GLY A 735 -37.59 8.50 -5.18
N THR A 736 -38.15 7.40 -5.69
CA THR A 736 -38.99 7.35 -6.90
C THR A 736 -40.38 6.76 -6.64
N THR A 737 -41.32 6.92 -7.58
CA THR A 737 -42.66 6.32 -7.44
C THR A 737 -43.35 6.01 -8.77
N GLY A 738 -44.10 4.90 -8.82
CA GLY A 738 -44.69 4.31 -10.02
C GLY A 738 -46.13 4.76 -10.33
N THR A 739 -46.68 4.32 -11.47
CA THR A 739 -47.94 4.83 -12.05
C THR A 739 -49.23 4.16 -11.60
N THR A 740 -49.21 3.22 -10.64
CA THR A 740 -50.41 2.49 -10.19
C THR A 740 -50.88 2.95 -8.81
N GLY A 741 -51.79 3.94 -8.82
CA GLY A 741 -52.77 4.23 -7.77
C GLY A 741 -52.36 4.03 -6.30
N SER A 742 -51.96 5.15 -5.67
CA SER A 742 -51.57 5.36 -4.25
C SER A 742 -50.05 5.40 -4.06
N VAL A 743 -49.55 6.50 -3.52
CA VAL A 743 -48.13 6.74 -3.14
C VAL A 743 -47.68 5.85 -1.97
N GLY A 744 -48.37 4.72 -1.73
CA GLY A 744 -48.19 3.91 -0.51
C GLY A 744 -46.81 3.30 -0.35
N ASN A 745 -46.10 3.02 -1.45
CA ASN A 745 -44.79 2.38 -1.44
C ASN A 745 -43.86 3.11 -2.41
N GLY A 746 -43.47 4.36 -2.08
CA GLY A 746 -42.34 4.99 -2.75
C GLY A 746 -41.12 4.08 -2.69
N ASP A 747 -40.34 4.03 -3.76
CA ASP A 747 -39.06 3.32 -3.78
C ASP A 747 -38.00 4.30 -3.27
N LEU A 748 -37.58 4.15 -2.02
CA LEU A 748 -36.65 5.06 -1.32
C LEU A 748 -35.20 4.54 -1.36
N THR A 749 -34.97 3.35 -1.92
CA THR A 749 -33.69 2.64 -1.89
C THR A 749 -33.27 2.20 -3.28
N ALA A 750 -32.00 2.36 -3.62
CA ALA A 750 -31.45 1.86 -4.89
C ALA A 750 -31.44 0.30 -4.93
N PRO A 751 -31.49 -0.33 -6.11
CA PRO A 751 -31.50 0.27 -7.44
C PRO A 751 -32.90 0.76 -7.87
N PHE A 752 -32.99 2.03 -8.26
CA PHE A 752 -34.23 2.62 -8.74
C PHE A 752 -34.56 2.14 -10.15
N THR A 753 -35.83 1.86 -10.40
CA THR A 753 -36.30 1.39 -11.71
C THR A 753 -37.20 2.39 -12.44
N ILE A 754 -37.49 3.54 -11.81
CA ILE A 754 -38.47 4.51 -12.29
C ILE A 754 -37.82 5.84 -12.64
N ALA A 755 -37.51 6.04 -13.93
CA ALA A 755 -36.89 7.28 -14.41
C ALA A 755 -37.90 8.44 -14.61
N THR A 756 -39.20 8.20 -14.45
CA THR A 756 -40.24 9.15 -14.86
C THR A 756 -40.76 10.03 -13.72
N ASN A 757 -40.52 9.67 -12.46
CA ASN A 757 -40.97 10.43 -11.29
C ASN A 757 -39.95 10.32 -10.16
N ILE A 758 -39.82 11.39 -9.39
CA ILE A 758 -39.11 11.43 -8.11
C ILE A 758 -40.07 11.84 -6.99
N LEU A 759 -39.70 11.57 -5.75
CA LEU A 759 -40.38 12.02 -4.55
C LEU A 759 -39.59 13.18 -3.93
N LEU A 760 -40.30 14.26 -3.58
CA LEU A 760 -39.73 15.37 -2.81
C LEU A 760 -40.34 15.40 -1.40
N ALA A 761 -39.52 15.65 -0.39
CA ALA A 761 -39.96 15.94 0.98
C ALA A 761 -39.17 17.10 1.60
N ASP A 762 -39.68 17.67 2.69
CA ASP A 762 -38.97 18.74 3.43
C ASP A 762 -37.76 18.21 4.23
N ASN A 763 -37.68 16.90 4.45
CA ASN A 763 -36.57 16.22 5.13
C ASN A 763 -35.95 15.15 4.19
N PRO A 764 -34.61 15.06 4.08
CA PRO A 764 -33.95 14.11 3.17
C PRO A 764 -34.12 12.65 3.56
N ASN A 765 -34.43 12.38 4.83
CA ASN A 765 -34.64 11.04 5.38
C ASN A 765 -36.15 10.75 5.62
N GLU A 766 -37.04 11.51 4.99
CA GLU A 766 -38.49 11.35 5.19
C GLU A 766 -39.00 10.03 4.61
N THR A 767 -39.62 9.22 5.47
CA THR A 767 -40.22 7.92 5.12
C THR A 767 -41.75 7.96 5.20
N ASP A 768 -42.35 8.99 5.80
CA ASP A 768 -43.79 9.21 5.82
C ASP A 768 -44.25 9.83 4.49
N MET A 769 -44.77 8.98 3.61
CA MET A 769 -45.27 9.36 2.28
C MET A 769 -46.42 10.38 2.31
N SER A 770 -47.05 10.65 3.46
CA SER A 770 -48.04 11.73 3.59
C SER A 770 -47.42 13.13 3.60
N LYS A 771 -46.10 13.22 3.81
CA LYS A 771 -45.31 14.45 3.81
C LYS A 771 -44.45 14.62 2.56
N ALA A 772 -44.56 13.70 1.60
CA ALA A 772 -43.87 13.75 0.33
C ALA A 772 -44.84 14.07 -0.82
N ILE A 773 -44.32 14.67 -1.90
CA ILE A 773 -45.07 14.84 -3.15
C ILE A 773 -44.36 14.15 -4.32
N PRO A 774 -45.09 13.44 -5.19
CA PRO A 774 -44.55 12.97 -6.46
C PRO A 774 -44.35 14.14 -7.43
N VAL A 775 -43.19 14.17 -8.07
CA VAL A 775 -42.84 15.10 -9.13
C VAL A 775 -42.76 14.36 -10.46
N GLN A 776 -43.55 14.81 -11.43
CA GLN A 776 -43.52 14.28 -12.80
C GLN A 776 -42.33 14.88 -13.56
N LEU A 777 -41.39 14.04 -13.99
CA LEU A 777 -40.26 14.44 -14.83
C LEU A 777 -40.63 14.31 -16.32
N PRO A 778 -40.86 15.41 -17.05
CA PRO A 778 -41.17 15.34 -18.48
C PRO A 778 -39.96 14.85 -19.29
N ASN A 779 -40.19 14.32 -20.49
CA ASN A 779 -39.13 13.83 -21.37
C ASN A 779 -38.30 14.97 -21.98
N THR A 780 -37.55 15.68 -21.14
CA THR A 780 -36.67 16.82 -21.43
C THR A 780 -35.41 16.68 -20.58
N ASN A 781 -34.48 17.65 -20.66
CA ASN A 781 -33.27 17.69 -19.84
C ASN A 781 -33.53 17.52 -18.33
N ILE A 782 -34.70 17.93 -17.84
CA ILE A 782 -35.09 17.76 -16.43
C ILE A 782 -35.14 16.28 -16.04
N ARG A 783 -35.66 15.40 -16.91
CA ARG A 783 -35.65 13.96 -16.63
C ARG A 783 -34.24 13.42 -16.70
N THR A 784 -33.49 13.75 -17.75
CA THR A 784 -32.12 13.27 -17.93
C THR A 784 -31.24 13.62 -16.73
N VAL A 785 -31.42 14.80 -16.11
CA VAL A 785 -30.61 15.26 -14.99
C VAL A 785 -31.13 14.82 -13.63
N LEU A 786 -32.45 14.83 -13.37
CA LEU A 786 -32.99 14.61 -12.02
C LEU A 786 -33.39 13.17 -11.73
N ASN A 787 -33.52 12.30 -12.73
CA ASN A 787 -34.01 10.95 -12.48
C ASN A 787 -32.97 10.08 -11.76
N LEU A 788 -33.43 9.29 -10.79
CA LEU A 788 -32.58 8.45 -9.93
C LEU A 788 -32.13 7.13 -10.57
N VAL A 789 -32.65 6.76 -11.74
CA VAL A 789 -32.18 5.56 -12.47
C VAL A 789 -30.84 5.86 -13.12
N ASP A 790 -30.78 6.96 -13.87
CA ASP A 790 -29.55 7.38 -14.55
C ASP A 790 -28.62 8.20 -13.63
N ASN A 791 -29.15 8.82 -12.57
CA ASN A 791 -28.41 9.68 -11.64
C ASN A 791 -28.71 9.32 -10.16
N PRO A 792 -28.29 8.14 -9.68
CA PRO A 792 -28.58 7.70 -8.31
C PRO A 792 -28.03 8.65 -7.23
N ASN A 793 -26.95 9.38 -7.53
CA ASN A 793 -26.31 10.36 -6.62
C ASN A 793 -27.15 11.61 -6.32
N ASN A 794 -28.28 11.79 -7.01
CA ASN A 794 -29.21 12.87 -6.69
C ASN A 794 -30.08 12.56 -5.46
N LEU A 795 -30.10 11.31 -4.98
CA LEU A 795 -30.79 10.94 -3.75
C LEU A 795 -30.20 11.75 -2.58
N GLY A 796 -31.07 12.38 -1.79
CA GLY A 796 -30.68 13.25 -0.68
C GLY A 796 -30.33 14.69 -1.07
N GLN A 797 -30.30 15.06 -2.36
CA GLN A 797 -30.01 16.44 -2.75
C GLN A 797 -31.21 17.37 -2.57
N LEU A 798 -30.95 18.59 -2.08
CA LEU A 798 -31.94 19.66 -1.97
C LEU A 798 -32.12 20.35 -3.33
N VAL A 799 -33.36 20.43 -3.80
CA VAL A 799 -33.63 21.00 -5.12
C VAL A 799 -34.84 21.94 -5.08
N ARG A 800 -34.85 22.92 -5.97
CA ARG A 800 -36.02 23.75 -6.30
C ARG A 800 -36.56 23.32 -7.65
N ILE A 801 -37.80 22.86 -7.71
CA ILE A 801 -38.46 22.49 -8.97
C ILE A 801 -39.65 23.41 -9.23
N THR A 802 -39.70 23.99 -10.42
CA THR A 802 -40.85 24.79 -10.89
C THR A 802 -41.77 23.94 -11.75
N GLY A 803 -43.04 23.85 -11.37
CA GLY A 803 -44.07 23.08 -12.07
C GLY A 803 -45.49 23.54 -11.73
N THR A 804 -46.49 22.81 -12.21
CA THR A 804 -47.90 23.01 -11.89
C THR A 804 -48.31 22.06 -10.76
N LEU A 805 -48.72 22.61 -9.62
CA LEU A 805 -49.31 21.85 -8.52
C LEU A 805 -50.76 21.48 -8.85
N ASN A 806 -51.05 20.18 -8.83
CA ASN A 806 -52.37 19.59 -8.96
C ASN A 806 -52.32 18.11 -8.55
N PRO A 807 -53.46 17.44 -8.33
CA PRO A 807 -53.43 16.04 -7.95
C PRO A 807 -52.66 15.16 -8.98
N TYR A 808 -51.69 14.39 -8.49
CA TYR A 808 -50.92 13.41 -9.23
C TYR A 808 -50.91 12.09 -8.43
N PHE A 809 -51.27 10.98 -9.07
CA PHE A 809 -51.53 9.70 -8.38
C PHE A 809 -52.54 9.78 -7.22
N SER A 810 -53.54 10.68 -7.34
CA SER A 810 -54.56 10.95 -6.32
C SER A 810 -54.06 11.60 -5.02
N VAL A 811 -52.80 12.06 -4.97
CA VAL A 811 -52.24 12.87 -3.88
C VAL A 811 -51.80 14.25 -4.40
N PRO A 812 -51.47 15.22 -3.54
CA PRO A 812 -50.77 16.43 -3.95
C PRO A 812 -49.48 16.13 -4.72
N GLY A 813 -49.23 16.82 -5.84
CA GLY A 813 -48.10 16.50 -6.70
C GLY A 813 -47.71 17.65 -7.63
N LEU A 814 -46.46 17.61 -8.12
CA LEU A 814 -45.92 18.64 -9.00
C LEU A 814 -45.77 18.09 -10.41
N ARG A 815 -46.60 18.58 -11.33
CA ARG A 815 -46.63 18.13 -12.73
C ARG A 815 -46.00 19.15 -13.66
N SER A 816 -45.67 18.73 -14.88
CA SER A 816 -45.14 19.61 -15.93
C SER A 816 -43.93 20.45 -15.47
N ALA A 817 -42.99 19.82 -14.75
CA ALA A 817 -41.77 20.46 -14.29
C ALA A 817 -41.03 21.10 -15.48
N ASN A 818 -40.67 22.39 -15.37
CA ASN A 818 -40.09 23.15 -16.49
C ASN A 818 -38.83 23.94 -16.14
N ALA A 819 -38.49 24.04 -14.85
CA ALA A 819 -37.19 24.53 -14.38
C ALA A 819 -36.78 23.78 -13.11
N TYR A 820 -35.48 23.65 -12.90
CA TYR A 820 -34.91 23.12 -11.66
C TYR A 820 -33.61 23.86 -11.31
N GLU A 821 -33.25 23.83 -10.03
CA GLU A 821 -32.00 24.32 -9.48
C GLU A 821 -31.64 23.44 -8.27
N PHE A 822 -30.39 22.97 -8.19
CA PHE A 822 -29.88 22.36 -6.95
C PHE A 822 -29.53 23.46 -5.96
N VAL A 823 -29.99 23.32 -4.71
CA VAL A 823 -29.71 24.29 -3.65
C VAL A 823 -28.48 23.79 -2.90
N GLN A 824 -27.35 24.48 -3.07
CA GLN A 824 -26.16 24.25 -2.24
C GLN A 824 -26.30 25.02 -0.93
N GLU A 825 -25.89 24.42 0.19
CA GLU A 825 -25.75 25.12 1.47
C GLU A 825 -24.55 26.09 1.38
N GLU A 826 -24.73 27.34 1.81
CA GLU A 826 -23.60 28.23 2.06
C GLU A 826 -22.92 27.73 3.35
N GLU A 827 -21.79 27.05 3.22
CA GLU A 827 -20.93 26.70 4.36
C GLU A 827 -20.22 27.97 4.87
N GLU A 828 -20.16 28.13 6.19
CA GLU A 828 -19.50 29.27 6.83
C GLU A 828 -17.98 29.19 6.66
N GLU A 829 -17.40 30.14 5.92
CA GLU A 829 -15.96 30.24 5.68
C GLU A 829 -15.23 30.73 6.94
N LEU A 830 -14.33 29.92 7.47
CA LEU A 830 -13.50 30.21 8.64
C LEU A 830 -12.16 30.80 8.22
N THR A 831 -11.57 31.63 9.09
CA THR A 831 -10.13 31.91 8.98
C THR A 831 -9.33 30.65 9.28
N ILE A 832 -8.12 30.53 8.72
CA ILE A 832 -7.29 29.35 8.95
C ILE A 832 -6.94 29.21 10.43
N GLN A 833 -6.73 30.32 11.16
CA GLN A 833 -6.49 30.26 12.61
C GLN A 833 -7.69 29.71 13.38
N GLU A 834 -8.91 30.16 13.06
CA GLU A 834 -10.12 29.63 13.69
C GLU A 834 -10.28 28.14 13.40
N ALA A 835 -10.02 27.72 12.16
CA ALA A 835 -10.02 26.31 11.81
C ALA A 835 -9.00 25.51 12.64
N ARG A 836 -7.77 26.02 12.80
CA ARG A 836 -6.72 25.34 13.57
C ARG A 836 -7.05 25.14 15.06
N GLU A 837 -7.98 25.92 15.61
CA GLU A 837 -8.44 25.81 17.01
C GLU A 837 -9.56 24.77 17.19
N LEU A 838 -10.13 24.26 16.10
CA LEU A 838 -11.17 23.24 16.13
C LEU A 838 -10.59 21.84 16.35
N ALA A 839 -11.42 20.93 16.88
CA ALA A 839 -11.02 19.55 17.10
C ALA A 839 -10.69 18.85 15.77
N GLN A 840 -9.76 17.88 15.79
CA GLN A 840 -9.54 16.99 14.65
C GLN A 840 -10.83 16.23 14.31
N GLY A 841 -11.00 15.84 13.04
CA GLY A 841 -12.24 15.30 12.50
C GLY A 841 -13.29 16.36 12.13
N THR A 842 -13.05 17.64 12.44
CA THR A 842 -13.98 18.72 12.12
C THR A 842 -13.87 19.11 10.64
N THR A 843 -14.96 18.98 9.88
CA THR A 843 -15.06 19.58 8.54
C THR A 843 -14.97 21.10 8.59
N VAL A 844 -14.05 21.71 7.87
CA VAL A 844 -13.87 23.16 7.82
C VAL A 844 -13.88 23.62 6.38
N THR A 845 -14.46 24.80 6.17
CA THR A 845 -14.39 25.53 4.91
C THR A 845 -13.46 26.70 5.15
N VAL A 846 -12.31 26.71 4.48
CA VAL A 846 -11.26 27.72 4.66
C VAL A 846 -10.87 28.31 3.31
N LYS A 847 -10.42 29.55 3.34
CA LYS A 847 -9.93 30.27 2.17
C LYS A 847 -8.51 30.77 2.42
N GLY A 848 -7.64 30.64 1.43
CA GLY A 848 -6.26 31.12 1.53
C GLY A 848 -5.54 31.17 0.18
N ILE A 849 -4.38 31.81 0.18
CA ILE A 849 -3.46 31.80 -0.96
C ILE A 849 -2.56 30.59 -0.84
N ALA A 850 -2.51 29.77 -1.89
CA ALA A 850 -1.56 28.67 -1.98
C ALA A 850 -0.13 29.23 -1.98
N THR A 851 0.68 28.86 -0.98
CA THR A 851 2.08 29.30 -0.88
C THR A 851 3.04 28.38 -1.64
N THR A 852 2.51 27.29 -2.19
CA THR A 852 3.24 26.16 -2.75
C THR A 852 2.44 25.46 -3.85
N ASN A 853 3.10 24.77 -4.78
CA ASN A 853 2.42 23.95 -5.79
C ASN A 853 1.95 22.61 -5.21
N ALA A 854 0.84 22.08 -5.71
CA ALA A 854 0.41 20.72 -5.44
C ALA A 854 1.51 19.72 -5.83
N GLY A 855 1.79 18.75 -4.95
CA GLY A 855 2.79 17.71 -5.22
C GLY A 855 4.20 18.00 -4.73
N ALA A 856 4.48 19.22 -4.24
CA ALA A 856 5.82 19.63 -3.83
C ALA A 856 6.42 18.80 -2.67
N TRP A 857 5.61 18.06 -1.89
CA TRP A 857 6.08 17.20 -0.77
C TRP A 857 5.39 15.84 -0.67
N GLY A 858 4.89 15.31 -1.79
CA GLY A 858 4.33 13.94 -1.85
C GLY A 858 2.82 13.88 -1.72
N ALA A 859 2.20 13.00 -2.53
CA ALA A 859 0.80 13.08 -2.91
C ALA A 859 0.42 14.47 -3.49
N LYS A 860 -0.78 14.68 -4.06
CA LYS A 860 -1.19 15.99 -4.61
C LYS A 860 -1.52 17.03 -3.52
N GLY A 861 -0.72 17.14 -2.45
CA GLY A 861 -0.93 18.09 -1.35
C GLY A 861 -0.16 19.41 -1.50
N PHE A 862 -0.62 20.47 -0.82
CA PHE A 862 -0.07 21.84 -0.88
C PHE A 862 -0.40 22.63 0.40
N TYR A 863 0.29 23.74 0.66
CA TYR A 863 -0.03 24.67 1.77
C TYR A 863 -0.81 25.88 1.28
N ILE A 864 -1.77 26.33 2.10
CA ILE A 864 -2.46 27.61 1.95
C ILE A 864 -2.23 28.47 3.18
N GLN A 865 -2.28 29.78 2.98
CA GLN A 865 -2.11 30.76 4.05
C GLN A 865 -3.04 31.96 3.83
N ASP A 866 -3.63 32.45 4.92
CA ASP A 866 -4.38 33.69 4.99
C ASP A 866 -3.64 34.72 5.89
N GLU A 867 -4.28 35.82 6.24
CA GLU A 867 -3.68 36.84 7.13
C GLU A 867 -3.47 36.33 8.58
N THR A 868 -4.07 35.21 8.94
CA THR A 868 -4.14 34.70 10.32
C THR A 868 -3.20 33.52 10.57
N ALA A 869 -3.16 32.52 9.67
CA ALA A 869 -2.37 31.30 9.82
C ALA A 869 -2.19 30.56 8.49
N GLY A 870 -1.40 29.49 8.52
CA GLY A 870 -1.23 28.57 7.40
C GLY A 870 -1.69 27.16 7.75
N ILE A 871 -2.01 26.36 6.75
CA ILE A 871 -2.42 24.97 6.94
C ILE A 871 -2.07 24.11 5.72
N TYR A 872 -1.73 22.84 5.97
CA TYR A 872 -1.49 21.88 4.91
C TYR A 872 -2.81 21.30 4.37
N VAL A 873 -2.90 21.07 3.07
CA VAL A 873 -4.06 20.46 2.41
C VAL A 873 -3.61 19.14 1.79
N TYR A 874 -4.22 18.04 2.22
CA TYR A 874 -3.86 16.69 1.80
C TYR A 874 -4.78 16.17 0.68
N GLN A 875 -4.16 15.72 -0.42
CA GLN A 875 -4.74 15.04 -1.59
C GLN A 875 -6.03 15.63 -2.18
N PHE A 876 -5.92 16.23 -3.36
CA PHE A 876 -7.08 16.52 -4.21
C PHE A 876 -6.73 16.42 -5.70
N ASP A 877 -7.73 16.22 -6.56
CA ASP A 877 -7.52 16.00 -7.99
C ASP A 877 -7.38 17.28 -8.83
N ILE A 878 -7.53 18.45 -8.21
CA ILE A 878 -7.30 19.75 -8.85
C ILE A 878 -5.83 20.15 -8.70
N ASP A 879 -5.21 20.55 -9.81
CA ASP A 879 -3.83 21.05 -9.89
C ASP A 879 -3.74 22.51 -9.40
N VAL A 880 -3.42 22.71 -8.11
CA VAL A 880 -3.27 24.03 -7.47
C VAL A 880 -1.83 24.53 -7.57
N LYS A 881 -1.65 25.80 -7.94
CA LYS A 881 -0.34 26.46 -8.08
C LYS A 881 -0.11 27.51 -7.00
N ALA A 882 1.15 27.75 -6.68
CA ALA A 882 1.51 28.84 -5.78
C ALA A 882 1.01 30.19 -6.34
N GLY A 883 0.32 30.96 -5.51
CA GLY A 883 -0.38 32.20 -5.89
C GLY A 883 -1.87 32.01 -6.21
N ASP A 884 -2.39 30.79 -6.30
CA ASP A 884 -3.82 30.57 -6.45
C ASP A 884 -4.55 30.89 -5.13
N GLU A 885 -5.62 31.67 -5.21
CA GLU A 885 -6.56 31.85 -4.11
C GLU A 885 -7.58 30.71 -4.17
N VAL A 886 -7.61 29.88 -3.14
CA VAL A 886 -8.52 28.72 -3.09
C VAL A 886 -9.48 28.83 -1.92
N THR A 887 -10.72 28.42 -2.14
CA THR A 887 -11.68 28.10 -1.09
C THR A 887 -11.86 26.59 -1.09
N LEU A 888 -11.71 25.95 0.06
CA LEU A 888 -11.87 24.51 0.17
C LEU A 888 -12.60 24.09 1.43
N THR A 889 -13.45 23.08 1.27
CA THR A 889 -14.11 22.33 2.35
C THR A 889 -13.40 21.00 2.49
N GLY A 890 -12.98 20.65 3.70
CA GLY A 890 -12.41 19.34 4.00
C GLY A 890 -12.32 19.08 5.50
N THR A 891 -11.84 17.93 5.89
CA THR A 891 -11.82 17.50 7.30
C THR A 891 -10.47 17.79 7.95
N LEU A 892 -10.45 18.55 9.05
CA LEU A 892 -9.24 18.73 9.84
C LEU A 892 -8.73 17.37 10.33
N GLY A 893 -7.44 17.14 10.15
CA GLY A 893 -6.79 15.92 10.58
C GLY A 893 -5.35 16.22 10.98
N ASN A 894 -4.69 15.20 11.49
CA ASN A 894 -3.28 15.28 11.79
C ASN A 894 -2.57 14.07 11.17
N PHE A 895 -1.47 14.31 10.48
CA PHE A 895 -0.67 13.24 9.90
C PHE A 895 0.80 13.43 10.26
N ASN A 896 1.38 12.43 10.92
CA ASN A 896 2.74 12.50 11.47
C ASN A 896 3.00 13.78 12.28
N GLY A 897 2.02 14.28 13.03
CA GLY A 897 2.15 15.48 13.85
C GLY A 897 1.74 16.78 13.15
N GLU A 898 1.73 16.86 11.82
CA GLU A 898 1.35 18.07 11.08
C GLU A 898 -0.18 18.21 10.96
N LEU A 899 -0.71 19.40 11.26
CA LEU A 899 -2.12 19.71 11.14
C LEU A 899 -2.48 19.97 9.67
N GLN A 900 -3.54 19.33 9.20
CA GLN A 900 -3.94 19.37 7.80
C GLN A 900 -5.46 19.45 7.62
N VAL A 901 -5.90 19.96 6.48
CA VAL A 901 -7.24 19.69 5.94
C VAL A 901 -7.13 18.52 4.97
N SER A 902 -7.82 17.44 5.27
CA SER A 902 -7.80 16.17 4.54
C SER A 902 -9.15 15.86 3.91
N ASN A 903 -9.18 14.98 2.91
CA ASN A 903 -10.38 14.63 2.16
C ASN A 903 -11.21 15.86 1.73
N PRO A 904 -10.61 16.84 1.02
CA PRO A 904 -11.38 17.97 0.55
C PRO A 904 -12.57 17.49 -0.29
N THR A 905 -13.78 17.94 0.04
CA THR A 905 -15.03 17.56 -0.62
C THR A 905 -15.48 18.60 -1.64
N ASN A 906 -14.96 19.82 -1.52
CA ASN A 906 -15.24 20.94 -2.42
C ASN A 906 -14.02 21.86 -2.43
N LEU A 907 -13.26 21.93 -3.52
CA LEU A 907 -12.14 22.87 -3.68
C LEU A 907 -12.37 23.69 -4.94
N GLN A 908 -12.27 25.00 -4.81
CA GLN A 908 -12.47 25.95 -5.90
C GLN A 908 -11.30 26.92 -5.97
N ILE A 909 -10.73 27.06 -7.17
CA ILE A 909 -9.77 28.12 -7.46
C ILE A 909 -10.57 29.39 -7.75
N MET A 910 -10.49 30.35 -6.83
CA MET A 910 -11.23 31.61 -6.88
C MET A 910 -10.55 32.63 -7.79
N SER A 911 -9.20 32.63 -7.78
CA SER A 911 -8.37 33.42 -8.68
C SER A 911 -6.96 32.83 -8.80
N GLU A 912 -6.31 33.03 -9.93
CA GLU A 912 -4.96 32.51 -10.22
C GLU A 912 -3.92 33.63 -10.25
N GLY A 913 -2.68 33.32 -9.83
CA GLY A 913 -1.53 34.21 -10.00
C GLY A 913 -1.49 35.45 -9.08
N ASN A 914 -2.04 35.34 -7.87
CA ASN A 914 -1.95 36.37 -6.84
C ASN A 914 -0.54 36.44 -6.23
N ASP A 915 -0.24 37.57 -5.57
CA ASP A 915 1.00 37.70 -4.79
C ASP A 915 0.99 36.73 -3.60
N ILE A 916 2.07 35.97 -3.43
CA ILE A 916 2.26 35.07 -2.29
C ILE A 916 2.47 35.91 -1.01
N PRO A 917 1.89 35.52 0.14
CA PRO A 917 2.14 36.19 1.42
C PRO A 917 3.64 36.40 1.73
N GLU A 918 3.99 37.57 2.28
CA GLU A 918 5.36 37.86 2.70
C GLU A 918 5.80 36.93 3.85
N ALA A 919 7.04 36.44 3.78
CA ALA A 919 7.58 35.54 4.79
C ALA A 919 7.82 36.24 6.14
N ILE A 920 7.42 35.60 7.23
CA ILE A 920 7.58 36.14 8.59
C ILE A 920 9.04 35.93 9.05
N VAL A 921 9.76 37.01 9.35
CA VAL A 921 11.15 36.93 9.84
C VAL A 921 11.18 36.51 11.30
N ILE A 922 11.77 35.37 11.59
CA ILE A 922 11.79 34.75 12.94
C ILE A 922 13.15 34.11 13.27
N SER A 923 13.34 33.63 14.49
CA SER A 923 14.56 32.90 14.90
C SER A 923 14.35 31.37 14.82
N PRO A 924 15.42 30.56 14.71
CA PRO A 924 15.31 29.10 14.65
C PRO A 924 14.48 28.49 15.79
N ALA A 925 14.61 28.98 17.03
CA ALA A 925 13.87 28.44 18.18
C ALA A 925 12.36 28.74 18.16
N THR A 926 11.92 29.69 17.33
CA THR A 926 10.51 30.10 17.24
C THR A 926 9.74 29.36 16.15
N ILE A 927 10.39 28.51 15.35
CA ILE A 927 9.71 27.61 14.40
C ILE A 927 9.06 26.47 15.20
N ASN A 928 7.74 26.51 15.31
CA ASN A 928 6.94 25.58 16.13
C ASN A 928 5.47 25.57 15.68
N ALA A 929 4.60 24.91 16.46
CA ALA A 929 3.18 24.77 16.15
C ALA A 929 2.40 26.09 15.97
N ASP A 930 2.85 27.19 16.56
CA ASP A 930 2.17 28.50 16.47
C ASP A 930 2.25 29.10 15.06
N ASN A 931 3.26 28.73 14.27
CA ASN A 931 3.45 29.19 12.89
C ASN A 931 3.46 28.05 11.87
N GLU A 932 3.08 26.83 12.27
CA GLU A 932 3.00 25.69 11.37
C GLU A 932 2.09 25.99 10.17
N GLY A 933 2.56 25.64 8.97
CA GLY A 933 1.91 25.94 7.70
C GLY A 933 2.17 27.34 7.14
N GLN A 934 2.79 28.25 7.92
CA GLN A 934 3.11 29.60 7.45
C GLN A 934 4.48 29.69 6.77
N LEU A 935 4.60 30.63 5.83
CA LEU A 935 5.87 30.99 5.22
C LEU A 935 6.70 31.86 6.18
N VAL A 936 7.90 31.39 6.52
CA VAL A 936 8.81 32.02 7.48
C VAL A 936 10.21 32.18 6.89
N LYS A 937 11.00 33.09 7.47
CA LYS A 937 12.37 33.40 7.04
C LYS A 937 13.32 33.49 8.23
N ILE A 938 14.44 32.77 8.17
CA ILE A 938 15.55 32.84 9.13
C ILE A 938 16.79 33.41 8.44
N GLU A 939 17.44 34.40 9.06
CA GLU A 939 18.53 35.18 8.44
C GLU A 939 19.88 34.94 9.12
N GLU A 940 20.93 34.83 8.31
CA GLU A 940 22.33 34.65 8.74
C GLU A 940 22.54 33.44 9.66
N VAL A 941 21.99 32.29 9.27
CA VAL A 941 22.15 31.01 9.98
C VAL A 941 23.32 30.22 9.40
N THR A 942 24.07 29.54 10.26
CA THR A 942 25.18 28.66 9.86
C THR A 942 24.65 27.26 9.56
N ILE A 943 25.03 26.71 8.40
CA ILE A 943 24.75 25.34 7.99
C ILE A 943 25.68 24.36 8.71
N SER A 944 25.12 23.24 9.20
CA SER A 944 25.86 22.13 9.81
C SER A 944 25.08 20.83 9.66
N ASN A 945 25.73 19.67 9.85
CA ASN A 945 25.11 18.35 9.76
C ASN A 945 24.36 18.13 8.43
N ILE A 946 24.97 18.51 7.31
CA ILE A 946 24.40 18.26 5.99
C ILE A 946 24.40 16.75 5.78
N LYS A 947 23.23 16.18 5.50
CA LYS A 947 23.08 14.74 5.26
C LYS A 947 21.97 14.47 4.26
N LYS A 948 22.12 13.35 3.56
CA LYS A 948 21.06 12.78 2.75
C LYS A 948 20.04 12.13 3.68
N ALA A 949 18.82 12.64 3.69
CA ALA A 949 17.79 12.22 4.64
C ALA A 949 17.07 10.94 4.20
N ASP A 950 17.01 10.69 2.89
CA ASP A 950 16.36 9.55 2.27
C ASP A 950 16.95 9.24 0.88
N ASN A 951 16.49 8.14 0.28
CA ASN A 951 16.97 7.67 -1.02
C ASN A 951 16.42 8.49 -2.21
N PHE A 952 15.50 9.43 -1.99
CA PHE A 952 14.93 10.29 -3.04
C PHE A 952 15.79 11.53 -3.31
N GLY A 953 16.83 11.75 -2.50
CA GLY A 953 17.72 12.90 -2.63
C GLY A 953 17.28 14.09 -1.79
N THR A 954 16.48 13.89 -0.74
CA THR A 954 16.18 14.94 0.24
C THR A 954 17.44 15.32 1.02
N THR A 955 17.73 16.61 1.12
CA THR A 955 18.81 17.14 1.95
C THR A 955 18.26 17.59 3.30
N GLU A 956 18.85 17.11 4.38
CA GLU A 956 18.65 17.68 5.71
C GLU A 956 19.92 18.41 6.16
N PHE A 957 19.74 19.57 6.77
CA PHE A 957 20.82 20.24 7.49
C PHE A 957 20.29 20.97 8.72
N THR A 958 21.18 21.22 9.67
CA THR A 958 20.90 22.03 10.86
C THR A 958 21.28 23.48 10.59
N ALA A 959 20.31 24.39 10.72
CA ALA A 959 20.53 25.83 10.64
C ALA A 959 20.64 26.44 12.04
N THR A 960 21.81 27.01 12.38
CA THR A 960 22.10 27.51 13.73
C THR A 960 22.40 29.01 13.75
N LYS A 961 21.84 29.76 14.71
CA LYS A 961 22.20 31.15 15.02
C LYS A 961 22.04 31.43 16.51
N ASP A 962 23.03 32.10 17.12
CA ASP A 962 23.02 32.48 18.54
C ASP A 962 22.75 31.32 19.53
N GLY A 963 23.13 30.09 19.15
CA GLY A 963 22.91 28.87 19.94
C GLY A 963 21.53 28.24 19.77
N GLU A 964 20.66 28.82 18.94
CA GLU A 964 19.37 28.26 18.54
C GLU A 964 19.53 27.47 17.23
N SER A 965 18.85 26.33 17.10
CA SER A 965 18.95 25.48 15.90
C SER A 965 17.59 24.98 15.45
N ILE A 966 17.46 24.74 14.15
CA ILE A 966 16.28 24.11 13.53
C ILE A 966 16.74 23.14 12.44
N LEU A 967 15.98 22.06 12.24
CA LEU A 967 16.15 21.17 11.10
C LEU A 967 15.58 21.84 9.85
N VAL A 968 16.37 21.95 8.79
CA VAL A 968 15.90 22.35 7.46
C VAL A 968 15.85 21.09 6.60
N ARG A 969 14.70 20.82 6.00
CA ARG A 969 14.46 19.63 5.17
C ARG A 969 14.14 20.05 3.74
N VAL A 970 15.12 19.96 2.86
CA VAL A 970 14.98 20.30 1.43
C VAL A 970 14.55 19.04 0.68
N ASP A 971 13.28 18.99 0.30
CA ASP A 971 12.69 17.86 -0.42
C ASP A 971 13.12 17.86 -1.89
N ASN A 972 13.48 16.72 -2.44
CA ASN A 972 13.97 16.62 -3.81
C ASN A 972 12.96 17.12 -4.86
N ARG A 973 11.65 17.02 -4.58
CA ARG A 973 10.56 17.50 -5.46
C ARG A 973 10.47 19.03 -5.55
N THR A 974 11.19 19.75 -4.69
CA THR A 974 11.37 21.21 -4.78
C THR A 974 12.41 21.61 -5.84
N GLY A 975 12.98 20.63 -6.55
CA GLY A 975 13.98 20.84 -7.59
C GLY A 975 15.42 20.91 -7.08
N LEU A 976 15.65 20.59 -5.80
CA LEU A 976 16.97 20.51 -5.18
C LEU A 976 17.25 19.08 -4.70
N HIS A 977 18.06 18.35 -5.45
CA HIS A 977 18.59 17.06 -5.01
C HIS A 977 19.82 17.23 -4.12
N TYR A 978 20.04 16.26 -3.23
CA TYR A 978 21.22 16.21 -2.37
C TYR A 978 22.54 16.33 -3.13
N ASP A 979 22.66 15.64 -4.25
CA ASP A 979 23.88 15.64 -5.06
C ASP A 979 24.12 16.99 -5.77
N ASP A 980 23.07 17.80 -5.92
CA ASP A 980 23.09 19.14 -6.50
C ASP A 980 23.11 20.25 -5.42
N PHE A 981 23.23 19.90 -4.14
CA PHE A 981 23.18 20.86 -3.04
C PHE A 981 24.43 21.75 -3.02
N ALA A 982 24.27 23.02 -3.39
CA ALA A 982 25.38 23.94 -3.67
C ALA A 982 26.07 24.55 -2.43
N PHE A 983 25.66 24.18 -1.22
CA PHE A 983 26.14 24.77 0.04
C PHE A 983 26.99 23.79 0.84
N ASN A 984 27.96 24.32 1.57
CA ASN A 984 28.90 23.56 2.38
C ASN A 984 28.62 23.73 3.87
N GLU A 985 29.11 22.79 4.68
CA GLU A 985 29.11 22.97 6.13
C GLU A 985 29.90 24.22 6.52
N GLY A 986 29.31 25.03 7.40
CA GLY A 986 29.87 26.33 7.82
C GLY A 986 29.45 27.52 6.96
N ASP A 987 28.77 27.31 5.82
CA ASP A 987 28.17 28.41 5.06
C ASP A 987 27.14 29.17 5.91
N ILE A 988 27.13 30.49 5.81
CA ILE A 988 26.10 31.36 6.40
C ILE A 988 25.08 31.67 5.33
N VAL A 989 23.82 31.31 5.58
CA VAL A 989 22.72 31.46 4.63
C VAL A 989 21.53 32.18 5.24
N THR A 990 20.63 32.63 4.38
CA THR A 990 19.26 33.00 4.71
C THR A 990 18.34 31.93 4.13
N VAL A 991 17.42 31.40 4.93
CA VAL A 991 16.49 30.33 4.50
C VAL A 991 15.06 30.84 4.63
N THR A 992 14.30 30.77 3.55
CA THR A 992 12.86 30.96 3.52
C THR A 992 12.19 29.59 3.37
N GLY A 993 11.03 29.37 3.98
CA GLY A 993 10.35 28.08 3.85
C GLY A 993 9.07 28.02 4.67
N VAL A 994 8.32 26.95 4.49
CA VAL A 994 7.11 26.69 5.26
C VAL A 994 7.49 26.07 6.60
N SER A 995 7.05 26.65 7.72
CA SER A 995 7.20 26.04 9.04
C SER A 995 6.35 24.78 9.13
N SER A 996 6.92 23.66 9.58
CA SER A 996 6.29 22.34 9.57
C SER A 996 6.79 21.48 10.73
N GLN A 997 6.24 20.29 10.91
CA GLN A 997 6.78 19.28 11.79
C GLN A 997 6.67 17.89 11.20
N PHE A 998 7.51 16.97 11.69
CA PHE A 998 7.38 15.55 11.40
C PHE A 998 7.64 14.72 12.66
N ARG A 999 6.64 13.93 13.07
CA ARG A 999 6.60 13.09 14.27
C ARG A 999 7.07 13.85 15.53
N GLY A 1000 6.60 15.09 15.69
CA GLY A 1000 6.96 15.96 16.82
C GLY A 1000 8.30 16.69 16.68
N THR A 1001 8.98 16.60 15.53
CA THR A 1001 10.23 17.34 15.25
C THR A 1001 9.91 18.58 14.41
N PRO A 1002 10.05 19.80 14.95
CA PRO A 1002 9.88 21.03 14.17
C PRO A 1002 10.94 21.13 13.07
N GLN A 1003 10.52 21.58 11.89
CA GLN A 1003 11.38 21.67 10.71
C GLN A 1003 10.98 22.84 9.82
N LEU A 1004 11.92 23.30 8.99
CA LEU A 1004 11.69 24.30 7.96
C LEU A 1004 11.70 23.66 6.57
N LYS A 1005 10.60 23.92 5.83
CA LYS A 1005 10.19 23.54 4.46
C LYS A 1005 10.62 24.46 3.29
N PRO A 1006 11.87 24.60 2.79
CA PRO A 1006 12.12 25.42 1.59
C PRO A 1006 11.29 24.95 0.40
N ARG A 1007 10.82 25.88 -0.45
CA ARG A 1007 9.88 25.57 -1.55
C ARG A 1007 10.57 25.35 -2.88
N HIS A 1008 11.75 25.93 -3.06
CA HIS A 1008 12.59 25.83 -4.24
C HIS A 1008 14.02 26.32 -3.92
N ALA A 1009 14.94 26.21 -4.86
CA ALA A 1009 16.35 26.51 -4.65
C ALA A 1009 16.64 27.95 -4.19
N GLU A 1010 15.89 28.90 -4.74
CA GLU A 1010 16.05 30.33 -4.47
C GLU A 1010 15.63 30.72 -3.05
N ASP A 1011 14.95 29.84 -2.31
CA ASP A 1011 14.61 30.07 -0.91
C ASP A 1011 15.83 29.94 0.02
N ILE A 1012 16.96 29.38 -0.45
CA ILE A 1012 18.23 29.33 0.29
C ILE A 1012 19.22 30.30 -0.36
N VAL A 1013 19.60 31.35 0.35
CA VAL A 1013 20.47 32.41 -0.17
C VAL A 1013 21.77 32.47 0.61
N LEU A 1014 22.89 32.26 -0.09
CA LEU A 1014 24.23 32.41 0.49
C LEU A 1014 24.46 33.86 0.95
N VAL A 1015 24.79 34.03 2.22
CA VAL A 1015 25.23 35.31 2.80
C VAL A 1015 26.76 35.37 2.84
N GLN A 1016 27.40 34.29 3.31
CA GLN A 1016 28.86 34.18 3.40
C GLN A 1016 29.31 32.71 3.25
N PRO A 1017 30.26 32.39 2.35
CA PRO A 1017 30.79 31.02 2.20
C PRO A 1017 31.77 30.65 3.32
N VAL A 1018 31.88 29.36 3.61
CA VAL A 1018 32.96 28.78 4.40
C VAL A 1018 34.28 28.89 3.62
N VAL A 1019 35.36 29.29 4.30
CA VAL A 1019 36.71 29.38 3.73
C VAL A 1019 37.59 28.30 4.38
N PRO A 1020 38.33 27.48 3.61
CA PRO A 1020 39.24 26.47 4.16
C PRO A 1020 40.37 27.07 5.02
N VAL A 1021 40.91 26.30 5.96
CA VAL A 1021 42.16 26.65 6.68
C VAL A 1021 43.30 26.82 5.67
N GLU A 1022 43.97 27.97 5.68
CA GLU A 1022 45.16 28.16 4.86
C GLU A 1022 46.36 27.48 5.53
N ALA A 1023 47.03 26.57 4.81
CA ALA A 1023 48.16 25.80 5.31
C ALA A 1023 49.45 26.12 4.53
N SER A 1024 50.53 26.46 5.24
CA SER A 1024 51.87 26.63 4.67
C SER A 1024 52.91 25.80 5.41
N VAL A 1025 53.78 25.11 4.66
CA VAL A 1025 54.80 24.21 5.20
C VAL A 1025 56.18 24.82 4.99
N HIS A 1026 56.97 24.86 6.06
CA HIS A 1026 58.36 25.30 6.06
C HIS A 1026 59.27 24.21 6.60
N PHE A 1027 60.36 23.94 5.90
CA PHE A 1027 61.43 23.07 6.37
C PHE A 1027 62.58 23.93 6.84
N VAL A 1028 63.00 23.82 8.10
CA VAL A 1028 64.10 24.60 8.67
C VAL A 1028 65.12 23.70 9.37
N ASN A 1029 66.36 24.17 9.47
CA ASN A 1029 67.41 23.48 10.23
C ASN A 1029 67.42 23.98 11.68
N ASN A 1030 68.27 23.38 12.54
CA ASN A 1030 68.43 23.77 13.94
C ASN A 1030 68.87 25.24 14.18
N ASN A 1031 69.27 25.97 13.12
CA ASN A 1031 69.60 27.40 13.18
C ASN A 1031 68.45 28.30 12.69
N GLY A 1032 67.31 27.72 12.30
CA GLY A 1032 66.16 28.43 11.74
C GLY A 1032 66.31 28.82 10.26
N GLU A 1033 67.29 28.24 9.55
CA GLU A 1033 67.48 28.51 8.11
C GLU A 1033 66.69 27.51 7.27
N GLU A 1034 66.12 27.97 6.15
CA GLU A 1034 65.31 27.17 5.23
C GLU A 1034 66.11 26.01 4.60
N VAL A 1035 65.51 24.81 4.63
CA VAL A 1035 66.07 23.56 4.11
C VAL A 1035 65.39 23.22 2.79
N VAL A 1036 66.08 23.49 1.69
CA VAL A 1036 65.57 23.23 0.34
C VAL A 1036 65.95 21.85 -0.22
N ALA A 1037 66.82 21.11 0.48
CA ALA A 1037 67.25 19.75 0.10
C ALA A 1037 67.75 18.97 1.32
N LEU A 1038 67.51 17.66 1.36
CA LEU A 1038 67.90 16.80 2.47
C LEU A 1038 69.41 16.52 2.44
N GLN A 1039 70.09 16.82 3.54
CA GLN A 1039 71.49 16.49 3.72
C GLN A 1039 71.67 15.34 4.72
N ARG A 1040 72.77 14.60 4.58
CA ARG A 1040 73.05 13.46 5.46
C ARG A 1040 73.40 13.97 6.86
N LYS A 1041 72.80 13.37 7.90
CA LYS A 1041 73.01 13.74 9.32
C LYS A 1041 72.62 15.17 9.68
N THR A 1042 71.71 15.78 8.92
CA THR A 1042 71.08 17.04 9.33
C THR A 1042 69.73 16.72 9.97
N ASP A 1043 69.42 17.48 11.02
CA ASP A 1043 68.09 17.56 11.58
C ASP A 1043 67.27 18.54 10.74
N VAL A 1044 66.01 18.20 10.51
CA VAL A 1044 65.04 19.01 9.77
C VAL A 1044 63.83 19.18 10.67
N ASP A 1045 63.51 20.43 10.97
CA ASP A 1045 62.29 20.84 11.64
C ASP A 1045 61.24 21.17 10.57
N VAL A 1046 60.10 20.49 10.64
CA VAL A 1046 58.92 20.76 9.84
C VAL A 1046 58.03 21.69 10.64
N GLN A 1047 57.72 22.87 10.10
CA GLN A 1047 56.78 23.82 10.66
C GLN A 1047 55.59 23.97 9.70
N VAL A 1048 54.37 23.78 10.21
CA VAL A 1048 53.13 23.95 9.44
C VAL A 1048 52.32 25.06 10.10
N ASN A 1049 52.15 26.16 9.39
CA ASN A 1049 51.29 27.28 9.82
C ASN A 1049 49.88 27.03 9.29
N LEU A 1050 48.90 27.07 10.18
CA LEU A 1050 47.48 26.80 9.91
C LEU A 1050 46.66 28.01 10.31
N GLU A 1051 46.15 28.77 9.34
CA GLU A 1051 45.38 29.99 9.56
C GLU A 1051 43.88 29.74 9.29
N ASN A 1052 43.06 29.83 10.33
CA ASN A 1052 41.62 29.73 10.24
C ASN A 1052 41.01 31.14 10.23
N ASN A 1053 40.46 31.55 9.09
CA ASN A 1053 39.85 32.87 8.89
C ASN A 1053 38.32 32.89 9.08
N VAL A 1054 37.70 31.75 9.44
CA VAL A 1054 36.25 31.63 9.68
C VAL A 1054 35.89 31.72 11.16
N ARG A 1055 34.59 31.90 11.46
CA ARG A 1055 34.00 32.01 12.81
C ARG A 1055 33.56 30.66 13.39
N VAL A 1056 34.20 29.59 12.95
CA VAL A 1056 33.97 28.24 13.44
C VAL A 1056 35.31 27.56 13.61
N GLU A 1057 35.42 26.69 14.62
CA GLU A 1057 36.60 25.86 14.84
C GLU A 1057 36.72 24.80 13.73
N GLN A 1058 37.93 24.51 13.28
CA GLN A 1058 38.19 23.53 12.23
C GLN A 1058 39.32 22.58 12.64
N THR A 1059 39.19 21.29 12.33
CA THR A 1059 40.22 20.28 12.59
C THR A 1059 40.96 19.95 11.30
N VAL A 1060 42.30 19.85 11.38
CA VAL A 1060 43.14 19.43 10.25
C VAL A 1060 44.08 18.30 10.64
N ASN A 1061 44.36 17.43 9.70
CA ASN A 1061 45.31 16.32 9.83
C ASN A 1061 46.66 16.71 9.23
N VAL A 1062 47.73 16.63 10.01
CA VAL A 1062 49.11 16.86 9.53
C VAL A 1062 49.89 15.55 9.53
N ALA A 1063 50.27 15.08 8.35
CA ALA A 1063 51.07 13.87 8.15
C ALA A 1063 52.48 14.21 7.63
N VAL A 1064 53.52 13.65 8.26
CA VAL A 1064 54.93 13.82 7.87
C VAL A 1064 55.56 12.46 7.65
N GLN A 1065 56.12 12.23 6.47
CA GLN A 1065 56.69 10.93 6.10
C GLN A 1065 58.06 11.06 5.40
N LEU A 1066 59.07 10.37 5.92
CA LEU A 1066 60.39 10.23 5.29
C LEU A 1066 60.55 8.82 4.74
N VAL A 1067 60.79 8.68 3.44
CA VAL A 1067 61.02 7.39 2.76
C VAL A 1067 62.39 7.33 2.11
N ASP A 1068 62.97 6.13 1.98
CA ASP A 1068 64.18 5.93 1.16
C ASP A 1068 63.85 5.69 -0.32
N LYS A 1069 64.87 5.65 -1.19
CA LYS A 1069 64.73 5.41 -2.63
C LYS A 1069 64.00 4.11 -3.03
N HIS A 1070 63.79 3.18 -2.10
CA HIS A 1070 63.04 1.94 -2.31
C HIS A 1070 61.63 2.01 -1.72
N GLY A 1071 61.16 3.20 -1.32
CA GLY A 1071 59.84 3.41 -0.72
C GLY A 1071 59.76 2.97 0.74
N ARG A 1072 60.86 2.61 1.40
CA ARG A 1072 60.81 2.13 2.79
C ARG A 1072 60.76 3.33 3.74
N VAL A 1073 59.71 3.39 4.55
CA VAL A 1073 59.50 4.40 5.58
C VAL A 1073 60.65 4.39 6.60
N LYS A 1074 61.18 5.57 6.90
CA LYS A 1074 62.22 5.84 7.90
C LYS A 1074 61.72 6.69 9.05
N HIS A 1075 60.71 7.51 8.80
CA HIS A 1075 60.00 8.30 9.79
C HIS A 1075 58.56 8.50 9.31
N SER A 1076 57.60 8.47 10.22
CA SER A 1076 56.20 8.74 9.93
C SER A 1076 55.53 9.27 11.19
N THR A 1077 54.84 10.41 11.09
CA THR A 1077 53.97 10.96 12.13
C THR A 1077 52.68 11.45 11.50
N GLN A 1078 51.58 11.37 12.23
CA GLN A 1078 50.29 11.91 11.86
C GLN A 1078 49.63 12.46 13.13
N GLU A 1079 49.11 13.67 13.06
CA GLU A 1079 48.53 14.35 14.23
C GLU A 1079 47.36 15.24 13.79
N GLU A 1080 46.27 15.18 14.57
CA GLU A 1080 45.13 16.08 14.44
C GLU A 1080 45.42 17.39 15.15
N VAL A 1081 45.20 18.50 14.47
CA VAL A 1081 45.41 19.86 14.97
C VAL A 1081 44.08 20.61 14.90
N VAL A 1082 43.58 21.01 16.06
CA VAL A 1082 42.38 21.86 16.17
C VAL A 1082 42.80 23.33 16.02
N VAL A 1083 42.20 24.02 15.05
CA VAL A 1083 42.44 25.43 14.75
C VAL A 1083 41.19 26.23 15.11
N ALA A 1084 41.25 26.91 16.25
CA ALA A 1084 40.15 27.74 16.74
C ALA A 1084 39.75 28.83 15.71
N GLU A 1085 38.51 29.30 15.79
CA GLU A 1085 38.00 30.38 14.95
C GLU A 1085 38.94 31.62 14.95
N GLN A 1086 39.10 32.26 13.79
CA GLN A 1086 39.90 33.48 13.62
C GLN A 1086 41.31 33.42 14.24
N SER A 1087 42.01 32.29 14.10
CA SER A 1087 43.28 32.04 14.76
C SER A 1087 44.35 31.46 13.84
N LEU A 1088 45.62 31.55 14.30
CA LEU A 1088 46.78 30.94 13.66
C LEU A 1088 47.41 29.94 14.62
N VAL A 1089 47.51 28.68 14.19
CA VAL A 1089 48.19 27.61 14.92
C VAL A 1089 49.45 27.19 14.17
N VAL A 1090 50.54 26.98 14.90
CA VAL A 1090 51.80 26.48 14.32
C VAL A 1090 52.06 25.08 14.85
N TYR A 1091 51.95 24.10 13.97
CA TYR A 1091 52.38 22.73 14.22
C TYR A 1091 53.88 22.59 13.94
N SER A 1092 54.61 21.84 14.77
CA SER A 1092 56.04 21.61 14.53
C SER A 1092 56.50 20.22 14.96
N THR A 1093 57.32 19.59 14.13
CA THR A 1093 57.95 18.30 14.44
C THR A 1093 59.37 18.25 13.88
N SER A 1094 60.25 17.49 14.53
CA SER A 1094 61.68 17.40 14.18
C SER A 1094 62.04 15.97 13.80
N LEU A 1095 62.84 15.81 12.73
CA LEU A 1095 63.35 14.51 12.31
C LEU A 1095 64.80 14.59 11.84
N GLN A 1096 65.54 13.49 12.01
CA GLN A 1096 66.93 13.40 11.58
C GLN A 1096 67.08 12.53 10.33
N VAL A 1097 67.80 13.04 9.33
CA VAL A 1097 68.09 12.27 8.10
C VAL A 1097 69.13 11.17 8.38
N PRO A 1098 68.81 9.87 8.16
CA PRO A 1098 69.65 8.77 8.59
C PRO A 1098 71.06 8.72 7.97
N ALA A 1099 72.04 8.26 8.76
CA ALA A 1099 73.45 8.22 8.42
C ALA A 1099 73.89 7.06 7.49
N ASN A 1100 73.22 6.82 6.35
CA ASN A 1100 73.53 5.65 5.50
C ASN A 1100 74.58 5.91 4.38
N HIS A 1101 74.96 4.84 3.65
CA HIS A 1101 76.03 4.82 2.64
C HIS A 1101 75.93 5.93 1.57
N VAL A 1102 77.07 6.34 1.03
CA VAL A 1102 77.18 7.32 -0.06
C VAL A 1102 76.35 6.85 -1.26
N GLY A 1103 75.34 7.63 -1.67
CA GLY A 1103 74.45 7.33 -2.81
C GLY A 1103 73.00 6.96 -2.47
N GLN A 1104 72.60 6.99 -1.20
CA GLN A 1104 71.18 6.85 -0.80
C GLN A 1104 70.43 8.19 -0.97
N ARG A 1105 69.22 8.17 -1.53
CA ARG A 1105 68.30 9.32 -1.62
C ARG A 1105 67.11 9.09 -0.69
N TYR A 1106 66.61 10.16 -0.09
CA TYR A 1106 65.40 10.16 0.72
C TYR A 1106 64.36 11.10 0.10
N THR A 1107 63.11 10.99 0.54
CA THR A 1107 62.05 11.92 0.18
C THR A 1107 61.24 12.16 1.45
N LEU A 1108 61.15 13.44 1.85
CA LEU A 1108 60.33 13.89 2.95
C LEU A 1108 59.08 14.53 2.35
N THR A 1109 57.93 14.00 2.71
CA THR A 1109 56.61 14.49 2.30
C THR A 1109 55.87 14.98 3.55
N VAL A 1110 55.27 16.15 3.45
CA VAL A 1110 54.32 16.69 4.44
C VAL A 1110 53.00 16.86 3.72
N THR A 1111 51.94 16.26 4.24
CA THR A 1111 50.58 16.37 3.73
C THR A 1111 49.71 16.97 4.83
N VAL A 1112 48.91 17.96 4.48
CA VAL A 1112 47.89 18.54 5.37
C VAL A 1112 46.53 18.31 4.73
N GLU A 1113 45.62 17.71 5.48
CA GLU A 1113 44.26 17.37 5.05
C GLU A 1113 43.24 18.02 6.00
N ASN A 1114 42.04 18.34 5.52
CA ASN A 1114 40.93 18.69 6.40
C ASN A 1114 40.34 17.44 7.07
N GLU A 1115 39.31 17.62 7.90
CA GLU A 1115 38.63 16.53 8.61
C GLU A 1115 37.97 15.51 7.64
N GLN A 1116 37.58 15.97 6.44
CA GLN A 1116 37.01 15.15 5.37
C GLN A 1116 38.07 14.42 4.52
N GLY A 1117 39.36 14.61 4.80
CA GLY A 1117 40.47 13.97 4.09
C GLY A 1117 40.88 14.68 2.77
N GLU A 1118 40.36 15.87 2.50
CA GLU A 1118 40.78 16.66 1.35
C GLU A 1118 42.12 17.34 1.60
N GLN A 1119 43.04 17.19 0.65
CA GLN A 1119 44.40 17.73 0.76
C GLN A 1119 44.42 19.27 0.63
N LEU A 1120 44.63 19.96 1.76
CA LEU A 1120 44.83 21.41 1.82
C LEU A 1120 46.19 21.82 1.23
N THR A 1121 47.25 21.09 1.55
CA THR A 1121 48.58 21.30 0.97
C THR A 1121 49.45 20.06 1.03
N GLN A 1122 50.40 19.94 0.10
CA GLN A 1122 51.46 18.94 0.15
C GLN A 1122 52.80 19.56 -0.22
N SER A 1123 53.81 19.29 0.59
CA SER A 1123 55.17 19.78 0.40
C SER A 1123 56.16 18.65 0.42
N VAL A 1124 57.11 18.66 -0.52
CA VAL A 1124 58.08 17.58 -0.72
C VAL A 1124 59.49 18.13 -0.88
N ILE A 1125 60.44 17.59 -0.12
CA ILE A 1125 61.88 17.82 -0.30
C ILE A 1125 62.65 16.50 -0.42
N LYS A 1126 63.77 16.50 -1.15
CA LYS A 1126 64.55 15.29 -1.52
C LYS A 1126 66.00 15.37 -1.09
#